data_AF-A0A960XRB6-F1
#
_entry.id   AF-A0A960XRB6-F1
#
_cell.length_a   1.000
_cell.length_b   1.000
_cell.length_c   1.000
_cell.angle_alpha   90.00
_cell.angle_beta   90.00
_cell.angle_gamma   90.00
#
_symmetry.space_group_name_H-M   'P 1'
#
loop_
_entity.id
_entity.type
_entity.pdbx_description
1 polymer ?
#
loop_
_entity_poly.entity_id
_entity_poly.type
_entity_poly.pdbx_seq_one_letter_code
_entity_poly.pdbx_strand_id
1 'polypeptide(L)'
;MKLVLLTLLPVIAFAASPPKPLFADPNYNGSCDPEVVWNESAGEHFIYYTARRATRPKGTYVGTPIGVISSPDLIHWTFRGYCSFDGAPGGPDMPVTYWAPGIIAAGGKLYMFVTYKDNAEPPWGGQGVIRHYVAPLDNPVDGWKLEGVPKFQQPDPIDATIVRNGGEYRAYYRVGGNGGIQWAVSKDLSDWENKGKCPGDLNAKNRGFGYQEAPYVFEFGGAWWMLTDPHDGLAVFRSDDGVTWKQTPRILLEPGKGSEDATRARHPSVIVKDGRAFILYHVEPNRPYPTPPAEKRSVRQKISFLQIAELKIENDALVCDRDATLDLPSAVPGPWPKDKANAWYENTAWPVGANFVPSTAINPLEMWQADTFDPETIDRELGWAAGIGMNTMRVFLHDLAWKQDPDGFLERVDRHLTIADRHGIRTLFVIFDGVWNPYPKAGKQPAPVPHVHNSGWIQSPGRGILDDPAKQTTLKPYVEAVVNRFKDDKRVLAWDLFNEPDNANGGNFGGGSKEPDLSAPMKKQRAYELLFRTTAWVRRINPSQPLTAGVWGQPNWLDEPDYLERFMLDQSDLVSFHTYDGPGDTRRMVEGLAKHGRPILCTEYMARGNNSTFQGILPIFHEHKVGAYNWGLVDGKSQTIYPWDSWKKKYTAEPDPWFHDVFRRDGTPYQKPETELIRKLGTTR
;
A
#
# COMPACT_ATOMS: atom_id res chain seq x y z
N MET A 1 -3.29 13.57 -47.04
CA MET A 1 -3.15 13.20 -45.62
C MET A 1 -1.68 12.91 -45.35
N LYS A 2 -0.96 13.83 -44.70
CA LYS A 2 0.42 13.57 -44.25
C LYS A 2 0.34 12.86 -42.89
N LEU A 3 0.89 11.64 -42.85
CA LEU A 3 1.08 10.86 -41.64
C LEU A 3 2.07 11.64 -40.75
N VAL A 4 1.60 12.16 -39.61
CA VAL A 4 2.50 12.72 -38.59
C VAL A 4 3.09 11.53 -37.84
N LEU A 5 4.36 11.27 -38.11
CA LEU A 5 5.17 10.34 -37.34
C LEU A 5 5.33 10.95 -35.94
N LEU A 6 4.57 10.45 -34.94
CA LEU A 6 4.83 10.77 -33.54
C LEU A 6 6.19 10.17 -33.20
N THR A 7 7.23 11.00 -33.16
CA THR A 7 8.50 10.63 -32.53
C THR A 7 8.22 10.45 -31.04
N LEU A 8 8.17 9.19 -30.59
CA LEU A 8 8.22 8.83 -29.17
C LEU A 8 9.49 9.45 -28.58
N LEU A 9 9.33 10.51 -27.78
CA LEU A 9 10.39 10.98 -26.89
C LEU A 9 10.83 9.80 -26.01
N PRO A 10 12.13 9.62 -25.75
CA PRO A 10 12.58 8.56 -24.85
C PRO A 10 11.94 8.77 -23.49
N VAL A 11 11.20 7.75 -23.01
CA VAL A 11 10.70 7.73 -21.63
C VAL A 11 11.93 7.72 -20.74
N ILE A 12 12.15 8.80 -19.99
CA ILE A 12 13.17 8.84 -18.95
C ILE A 12 12.75 7.82 -17.90
N ALA A 13 13.48 6.71 -17.82
CA ALA A 13 13.27 5.70 -16.80
C ALA A 13 13.99 6.11 -15.51
N PHE A 14 13.29 6.04 -14.39
CA PHE A 14 13.85 6.26 -13.06
C PHE A 14 14.17 4.92 -12.41
N ALA A 15 15.21 4.86 -11.58
CA ALA A 15 15.46 3.69 -10.75
C ALA A 15 14.51 3.70 -9.55
N ALA A 16 13.79 2.61 -9.33
CA ALA A 16 12.98 2.38 -8.14
C ALA A 16 13.06 0.92 -7.72
N SER A 17 12.76 0.67 -6.44
CA SER A 17 12.71 -0.67 -5.87
C SER A 17 11.29 -1.06 -5.48
N PRO A 18 10.93 -2.35 -5.59
CA PRO A 18 9.67 -2.84 -5.06
C PRO A 18 9.63 -2.69 -3.54
N PRO A 19 8.41 -2.63 -2.95
CA PRO A 19 8.27 -2.65 -1.51
C PRO A 19 8.84 -3.94 -0.91
N LYS A 20 9.30 -3.85 0.34
CA LYS A 20 9.65 -5.01 1.17
C LYS A 20 8.79 -4.93 2.45
N PRO A 21 7.87 -5.89 2.69
CA PRO A 21 7.53 -7.03 1.85
C PRO A 21 6.95 -6.61 0.51
N LEU A 22 7.06 -7.49 -0.49
CA LEU A 22 6.45 -7.28 -1.80
C LEU A 22 4.92 -7.18 -1.66
N PHE A 23 4.34 -8.08 -0.88
CA PHE A 23 2.90 -8.17 -0.71
C PHE A 23 2.49 -8.97 0.54
N ALA A 24 1.39 -8.53 1.15
CA ALA A 24 0.68 -9.22 2.22
C ALA A 24 -0.80 -9.41 1.83
N ASP A 25 -1.33 -10.62 1.98
CA ASP A 25 -2.74 -10.87 1.69
C ASP A 25 -3.63 -10.02 2.60
N PRO A 26 -4.58 -9.25 2.04
CA PRO A 26 -5.28 -8.24 2.79
C PRO A 26 -6.33 -8.79 3.77
N ASN A 27 -6.77 -10.03 3.60
CA ASN A 27 -7.78 -10.62 4.47
C ASN A 27 -7.15 -11.34 5.65
N TYR A 28 -6.05 -12.06 5.42
CA TYR A 28 -5.49 -12.94 6.45
C TYR A 28 -3.97 -12.87 6.62
N ASN A 29 -3.24 -11.98 5.92
CA ASN A 29 -1.78 -11.85 5.98
C ASN A 29 -1.08 -13.20 5.76
N GLY A 30 -1.53 -13.95 4.77
CA GLY A 30 -1.05 -15.30 4.49
C GLY A 30 -0.68 -15.50 3.02
N SER A 31 0.20 -14.66 2.45
CA SER A 31 0.63 -14.84 1.07
C SER A 31 1.71 -15.91 0.98
N CYS A 32 1.40 -17.06 0.38
CA CYS A 32 2.32 -18.20 0.25
C CYS A 32 2.33 -18.78 -1.16
N ASP A 33 3.37 -19.56 -1.45
CA ASP A 33 3.45 -20.40 -2.64
C ASP A 33 3.17 -19.60 -3.93
N PRO A 34 3.96 -18.53 -4.21
CA PRO A 34 3.74 -17.66 -5.35
C PRO A 34 4.03 -18.39 -6.66
N GLU A 35 3.33 -18.00 -7.72
CA GLU A 35 3.62 -18.35 -9.09
C GLU A 35 3.42 -17.16 -10.02
N VAL A 36 4.43 -16.88 -10.85
CA VAL A 36 4.45 -15.69 -11.71
C VAL A 36 4.31 -16.05 -13.18
N VAL A 37 3.51 -15.24 -13.88
CA VAL A 37 3.35 -15.34 -15.32
C VAL A 37 3.28 -13.95 -15.95
N TRP A 38 3.88 -13.79 -17.12
CA TRP A 38 3.68 -12.59 -17.93
C TRP A 38 2.35 -12.70 -18.69
N ASN A 39 1.47 -11.71 -18.52
CA ASN A 39 0.23 -11.62 -19.25
C ASN A 39 0.38 -10.57 -20.37
N GLU A 40 0.53 -11.05 -21.60
CA GLU A 40 0.70 -10.19 -22.79
C GLU A 40 -0.54 -9.34 -23.11
N SER A 41 -1.75 -9.79 -22.76
CA SER A 41 -2.97 -9.01 -22.99
C SER A 41 -3.06 -7.81 -22.05
N ALA A 42 -2.55 -7.95 -20.82
CA ALA A 42 -2.55 -6.88 -19.83
C ALA A 42 -1.28 -6.01 -19.90
N GLY A 43 -0.17 -6.55 -20.43
CA GLY A 43 1.14 -5.92 -20.32
C GLY A 43 1.65 -5.86 -18.88
N GLU A 44 1.32 -6.88 -18.07
CA GLU A 44 1.68 -6.94 -16.65
C GLU A 44 2.17 -8.35 -16.27
N HIS A 45 3.03 -8.41 -15.25
CA HIS A 45 3.34 -9.63 -14.53
C HIS A 45 2.21 -9.91 -13.53
N PHE A 46 1.68 -11.13 -13.53
CA PHE A 46 0.70 -11.61 -12.55
C PHE A 46 1.37 -12.58 -11.61
N ILE A 47 1.17 -12.41 -10.31
CA ILE A 47 1.51 -13.40 -9.29
C ILE A 47 0.21 -13.99 -8.74
N TYR A 48 0.12 -15.30 -8.82
CA TYR A 48 -0.89 -16.13 -8.20
C TYR A 48 -0.31 -16.75 -6.95
N TYR A 49 -1.03 -16.76 -5.83
CA TYR A 49 -0.48 -17.26 -4.58
C TYR A 49 -1.53 -18.02 -3.77
N THR A 50 -1.11 -19.02 -2.99
CA THR A 50 -1.95 -19.62 -1.95
C THR A 50 -2.25 -18.56 -0.89
N ALA A 51 -3.51 -18.14 -0.77
CA ALA A 51 -3.92 -17.21 0.29
C ALA A 51 -4.26 -18.00 1.56
N ARG A 52 -3.25 -18.23 2.40
CA ARG A 52 -3.42 -18.87 3.71
C ARG A 52 -4.21 -17.96 4.65
N ARG A 53 -5.00 -18.60 5.52
CA ARG A 53 -5.86 -17.91 6.49
C ARG A 53 -5.11 -17.68 7.82
N ALA A 54 -3.97 -17.00 7.76
CA ALA A 54 -2.99 -16.96 8.85
C ALA A 54 -3.50 -16.31 10.14
N THR A 55 -4.36 -15.30 10.06
CA THR A 55 -4.96 -14.67 11.25
C THR A 55 -6.15 -15.43 11.83
N ARG A 56 -6.60 -16.54 11.19
CA ARG A 56 -7.62 -17.40 11.80
C ARG A 56 -7.02 -18.25 12.93
N PRO A 57 -7.74 -18.43 14.05
CA PRO A 57 -7.30 -19.32 15.13
C PRO A 57 -7.16 -20.78 14.69
N LYS A 58 -8.01 -21.24 13.76
CA LYS A 58 -8.02 -22.59 13.19
C LYS A 58 -8.22 -22.52 11.67
N GLY A 59 -7.72 -23.53 10.97
CA GLY A 59 -7.94 -23.69 9.53
C GLY A 59 -7.06 -22.82 8.63
N THR A 60 -5.87 -22.46 9.09
CA THR A 60 -4.94 -21.60 8.34
C THR A 60 -4.54 -22.15 6.97
N TYR A 61 -4.28 -23.45 6.87
CA TYR A 61 -3.77 -24.07 5.65
C TYR A 61 -4.88 -24.61 4.76
N VAL A 62 -6.12 -24.64 5.22
CA VAL A 62 -7.24 -25.24 4.47
C VAL A 62 -8.21 -24.15 4.04
N GLY A 63 -9.13 -24.44 3.13
CA GLY A 63 -10.11 -23.46 2.66
C GLY A 63 -9.48 -22.23 2.00
N THR A 64 -8.29 -22.41 1.42
CA THR A 64 -7.48 -21.33 0.85
C THR A 64 -7.85 -21.12 -0.61
N PRO A 65 -8.13 -19.88 -1.05
CA PRO A 65 -8.23 -19.56 -2.46
C PRO A 65 -6.84 -19.35 -3.08
N ILE A 66 -6.82 -19.15 -4.40
CA ILE A 66 -5.68 -18.54 -5.10
C ILE A 66 -5.93 -17.04 -5.18
N GLY A 67 -5.09 -16.26 -4.50
CA GLY A 67 -5.08 -14.80 -4.61
C GLY A 67 -4.25 -14.34 -5.81
N VAL A 68 -4.53 -13.14 -6.30
CA VAL A 68 -3.88 -12.58 -7.49
C VAL A 68 -3.41 -11.15 -7.22
N ILE A 69 -2.14 -10.87 -7.52
CA ILE A 69 -1.61 -9.50 -7.64
C ILE A 69 -1.02 -9.32 -9.04
N SER A 70 -0.95 -8.10 -9.55
CA SER A 70 -0.22 -7.83 -10.80
C SER A 70 0.54 -6.52 -10.79
N SER A 71 1.55 -6.44 -11.64
CA SER A 71 2.42 -5.27 -11.78
C SER A 71 2.94 -5.11 -13.21
N PRO A 72 2.90 -3.88 -13.78
CA PRO A 72 3.49 -3.61 -15.08
C PRO A 72 5.03 -3.52 -15.03
N ASP A 73 5.62 -3.24 -13.86
CA ASP A 73 7.03 -2.83 -13.73
C ASP A 73 7.78 -3.53 -12.59
N LEU A 74 7.16 -4.53 -11.95
CA LEU A 74 7.65 -5.28 -10.80
C LEU A 74 7.86 -4.47 -9.53
N ILE A 75 7.63 -3.15 -9.57
CA ILE A 75 7.70 -2.25 -8.41
C ILE A 75 6.29 -2.06 -7.86
N HIS A 76 5.36 -1.79 -8.76
CA HIS A 76 4.03 -1.34 -8.43
C HIS A 76 3.02 -2.48 -8.52
N TRP A 77 2.66 -3.08 -7.37
CA TRP A 77 1.75 -4.23 -7.29
C TRP A 77 0.32 -3.84 -6.90
N THR A 78 -0.65 -4.42 -7.60
CA THR A 78 -2.09 -4.25 -7.36
C THR A 78 -2.72 -5.58 -7.01
N PHE A 79 -3.48 -5.65 -5.91
CA PHE A 79 -4.33 -6.81 -5.62
C PHE A 79 -5.52 -6.86 -6.58
N ARG A 80 -5.70 -8.01 -7.24
CA ARG A 80 -6.72 -8.25 -8.27
C ARG A 80 -7.88 -9.11 -7.76
N GLY A 81 -7.80 -9.63 -6.54
CA GLY A 81 -8.83 -10.47 -5.93
C GLY A 81 -8.41 -11.92 -5.82
N TYR A 82 -9.40 -12.80 -5.72
CA TYR A 82 -9.24 -14.25 -5.63
C TYR A 82 -9.80 -14.90 -6.89
N CYS A 83 -9.12 -15.91 -7.42
CA CYS A 83 -9.56 -16.59 -8.63
C CYS A 83 -10.97 -17.19 -8.47
N SER A 84 -11.83 -16.95 -9.46
CA SER A 84 -13.09 -17.66 -9.62
C SER A 84 -12.87 -18.90 -10.47
N PHE A 85 -13.37 -20.05 -10.02
CA PHE A 85 -13.22 -21.34 -10.71
C PHE A 85 -14.59 -21.87 -11.13
N ASP A 86 -14.74 -22.27 -12.38
CA ASP A 86 -15.99 -22.81 -12.94
C ASP A 86 -17.19 -21.87 -12.80
N GLY A 87 -16.93 -20.56 -12.69
CA GLY A 87 -17.96 -19.52 -12.47
C GLY A 87 -18.41 -19.38 -11.02
N ALA A 88 -17.89 -20.19 -10.09
CA ALA A 88 -18.05 -19.95 -8.66
C ALA A 88 -17.12 -18.80 -8.24
N PRO A 89 -17.64 -17.75 -7.58
CA PRO A 89 -16.85 -16.58 -7.22
C PRO A 89 -15.74 -16.95 -6.23
N GLY A 90 -14.55 -16.41 -6.45
CA GLY A 90 -13.45 -16.47 -5.49
C GLY A 90 -13.75 -15.64 -4.24
N GLY A 91 -13.30 -16.12 -3.08
CA GLY A 91 -13.41 -15.40 -1.81
C GLY A 91 -12.30 -15.80 -0.85
N PRO A 92 -12.04 -14.99 0.20
CA PRO A 92 -10.96 -15.25 1.16
C PRO A 92 -11.18 -16.52 1.98
N ASP A 93 -12.42 -16.98 2.09
CA ASP A 93 -12.79 -18.27 2.67
C ASP A 93 -13.43 -19.15 1.60
N MET A 94 -12.81 -20.30 1.34
CA MET A 94 -13.34 -21.30 0.42
C MET A 94 -13.75 -22.58 1.16
N PRO A 95 -14.77 -23.31 0.67
CA PRO A 95 -15.13 -24.63 1.20
C PRO A 95 -14.13 -25.73 0.79
N VAL A 96 -13.30 -25.43 -0.22
CA VAL A 96 -12.27 -26.27 -0.81
C VAL A 96 -10.91 -25.60 -0.65
N THR A 97 -9.83 -26.35 -0.85
CA THR A 97 -8.47 -25.83 -0.69
C THR A 97 -7.76 -25.84 -2.04
N TYR A 98 -7.17 -24.69 -2.41
CA TYR A 98 -6.25 -24.55 -3.52
C TYR A 98 -4.87 -24.16 -2.99
N TRP A 99 -3.84 -24.93 -3.34
CA TRP A 99 -2.44 -24.67 -2.99
C TRP A 99 -1.54 -24.66 -4.23
N ALA A 100 -0.47 -23.87 -4.14
CA ALA A 100 0.71 -23.94 -4.98
C ALA A 100 0.35 -24.05 -6.48
N PRO A 101 -0.24 -22.99 -7.06
CA PRO A 101 -0.57 -22.99 -8.48
C PRO A 101 0.72 -23.05 -9.30
N GLY A 102 0.79 -23.90 -10.33
CA GLY A 102 1.78 -23.80 -11.41
C GLY A 102 1.13 -23.26 -12.66
N ILE A 103 1.66 -22.22 -13.28
CA ILE A 103 0.98 -21.51 -14.37
C ILE A 103 1.90 -21.26 -15.55
N ILE A 104 1.39 -21.52 -16.75
CA ILE A 104 2.06 -21.17 -18.01
C ILE A 104 1.09 -20.43 -18.94
N ALA A 105 1.60 -19.41 -19.63
CA ALA A 105 0.91 -18.75 -20.73
C ALA A 105 1.28 -19.41 -22.07
N ALA A 106 0.28 -19.81 -22.84
CA ALA A 106 0.48 -20.40 -24.17
C ALA A 106 -0.75 -20.15 -25.06
N GLY A 107 -0.53 -19.84 -26.34
CA GLY A 107 -1.61 -19.77 -27.34
C GLY A 107 -2.78 -18.85 -26.97
N GLY A 108 -2.50 -17.70 -26.34
CA GLY A 108 -3.52 -16.73 -25.94
C GLY A 108 -4.29 -17.10 -24.66
N LYS A 109 -3.85 -18.12 -23.92
CA LYS A 109 -4.50 -18.63 -22.70
C LYS A 109 -3.50 -18.80 -21.56
N LEU A 110 -4.04 -18.90 -20.35
CA LEU A 110 -3.34 -19.31 -19.15
C LEU A 110 -3.77 -20.72 -18.76
N TYR A 111 -2.79 -21.54 -18.39
CA TYR A 111 -2.98 -22.94 -17.97
C TYR A 111 -2.47 -23.07 -16.54
N MET A 112 -3.36 -23.39 -15.59
CA MET A 112 -3.05 -23.53 -14.17
C MET A 112 -3.15 -24.99 -13.74
N PHE A 113 -2.11 -25.47 -13.09
CA PHE A 113 -2.02 -26.79 -12.48
C PHE A 113 -1.91 -26.58 -10.97
N VAL A 114 -3.03 -26.67 -10.28
CA VAL A 114 -3.15 -26.29 -8.87
C VAL A 114 -3.43 -27.51 -8.01
N THR A 115 -2.82 -27.58 -6.83
CA THR A 115 -3.13 -28.63 -5.86
C THR A 115 -4.52 -28.35 -5.28
N TYR A 116 -5.47 -29.22 -5.55
CA TYR A 116 -6.84 -29.14 -5.06
C TYR A 116 -7.10 -30.14 -3.94
N LYS A 117 -7.87 -29.73 -2.94
CA LYS A 117 -8.47 -30.61 -1.93
C LYS A 117 -9.95 -30.31 -1.78
N ASP A 118 -10.73 -31.37 -1.69
CA ASP A 118 -12.20 -31.34 -1.74
C ASP A 118 -12.88 -30.82 -0.48
N ASN A 119 -12.12 -30.60 0.60
CA ASN A 119 -12.65 -30.07 1.84
C ASN A 119 -11.64 -29.13 2.53
N ALA A 120 -12.15 -28.46 3.55
CA ALA A 120 -11.41 -27.53 4.39
C ALA A 120 -11.21 -28.05 5.83
N GLU A 121 -11.09 -29.37 6.04
CA GLU A 121 -10.91 -29.97 7.37
C GLU A 121 -9.48 -29.75 7.91
N PRO A 122 -9.27 -29.03 9.02
CA PRO A 122 -7.93 -28.78 9.54
C PRO A 122 -7.24 -30.07 10.04
N PRO A 123 -5.89 -30.15 10.02
CA PRO A 123 -4.95 -29.09 9.63
C PRO A 123 -4.71 -28.99 8.11
N TRP A 124 -4.93 -30.05 7.34
CA TRP A 124 -4.44 -30.18 5.96
C TRP A 124 -5.51 -30.48 4.91
N GLY A 125 -6.76 -30.74 5.31
CA GLY A 125 -7.87 -31.09 4.42
C GLY A 125 -7.78 -32.51 3.90
N GLY A 126 -8.61 -32.80 2.89
CA GLY A 126 -8.63 -34.06 2.16
C GLY A 126 -7.35 -34.37 1.39
N GLN A 127 -7.42 -35.44 0.59
CA GLN A 127 -6.31 -35.88 -0.24
C GLN A 127 -6.04 -34.88 -1.38
N GLY A 128 -4.76 -34.61 -1.64
CA GLY A 128 -4.35 -33.70 -2.71
C GLY A 128 -4.52 -34.32 -4.09
N VAL A 129 -5.06 -33.53 -5.02
CA VAL A 129 -5.12 -33.86 -6.45
C VAL A 129 -4.73 -32.61 -7.23
N ILE A 130 -3.72 -32.69 -8.10
CA ILE A 130 -3.47 -31.59 -9.05
C ILE A 130 -4.62 -31.54 -10.06
N ARG A 131 -5.24 -30.37 -10.22
CA ARG A 131 -6.26 -30.07 -11.23
C ARG A 131 -5.73 -29.10 -12.26
N HIS A 132 -6.16 -29.28 -13.50
CA HIS A 132 -5.81 -28.46 -14.65
C HIS A 132 -6.97 -27.53 -15.01
N TYR A 133 -6.75 -26.22 -14.90
CA TYR A 133 -7.70 -25.16 -15.25
C TYR A 133 -7.15 -24.29 -16.39
N VAL A 134 -8.04 -23.76 -17.22
CA VAL A 134 -7.69 -22.84 -18.30
C VAL A 134 -8.50 -21.56 -18.21
N ALA A 135 -7.85 -20.43 -18.44
CA ALA A 135 -8.48 -19.11 -18.54
C ALA A 135 -7.98 -18.38 -19.80
N PRO A 136 -8.80 -17.52 -20.43
CA PRO A 136 -8.30 -16.62 -21.46
C PRO A 136 -7.45 -15.50 -20.82
N LEU A 137 -6.46 -14.98 -21.55
CA LEU A 137 -5.54 -13.96 -21.02
C LEU A 137 -6.24 -12.66 -20.59
N ASP A 138 -7.36 -12.31 -21.21
CA ASP A 138 -8.15 -11.11 -20.91
C ASP A 138 -9.09 -11.29 -19.70
N ASN A 139 -9.20 -12.51 -19.17
CA ASN A 139 -9.92 -12.79 -17.92
C ASN A 139 -9.07 -13.65 -16.96
N PRO A 140 -7.94 -13.12 -16.46
CA PRO A 140 -6.94 -13.88 -15.71
C PRO A 140 -7.34 -14.20 -14.25
N VAL A 141 -8.45 -13.63 -13.77
CA VAL A 141 -8.95 -13.81 -12.39
C VAL A 141 -10.23 -14.65 -12.39
N ASP A 142 -11.21 -14.32 -13.23
CA ASP A 142 -12.54 -14.95 -13.17
C ASP A 142 -12.78 -16.00 -14.25
N GLY A 143 -11.82 -16.17 -15.16
CA GLY A 143 -11.97 -16.97 -16.38
C GLY A 143 -11.69 -18.47 -16.24
N TRP A 144 -11.27 -18.95 -15.06
CA TRP A 144 -10.75 -20.31 -14.91
C TRP A 144 -11.84 -21.38 -15.03
N LYS A 145 -11.66 -22.31 -15.96
CA LYS A 145 -12.52 -23.47 -16.20
C LYS A 145 -11.73 -24.77 -16.09
N LEU A 146 -12.28 -25.75 -15.40
CA LEU A 146 -11.66 -27.06 -15.23
C LEU A 146 -11.58 -27.76 -16.59
N GLU A 147 -10.38 -28.11 -17.01
CA GLU A 147 -10.15 -28.93 -18.20
C GLU A 147 -9.95 -30.41 -17.83
N GLY A 148 -9.31 -30.70 -16.69
CA GLY A 148 -9.18 -32.08 -16.23
C GLY A 148 -8.23 -32.31 -15.07
N VAL A 149 -7.78 -33.56 -14.94
CA VAL A 149 -6.82 -34.03 -13.95
C VAL A 149 -5.63 -34.67 -14.68
N PRO A 150 -4.42 -34.08 -14.64
CA PRO A 150 -3.27 -34.62 -15.33
C PRO A 150 -2.78 -35.94 -14.70
N LYS A 151 -2.14 -36.78 -15.52
CA LYS A 151 -1.62 -38.12 -15.14
C LYS A 151 -0.34 -38.05 -14.30
N PHE A 152 -0.35 -37.30 -13.21
CA PHE A 152 0.80 -37.04 -12.32
C PHE A 152 0.94 -38.03 -11.17
N GLN A 153 0.62 -39.32 -11.39
CA GLN A 153 0.58 -40.34 -10.31
C GLN A 153 -0.34 -39.93 -9.15
N GLN A 154 -1.57 -39.56 -9.50
CA GLN A 154 -2.63 -39.27 -8.54
C GLN A 154 -3.01 -40.54 -7.75
N PRO A 155 -3.48 -40.40 -6.49
CA PRO A 155 -3.58 -39.16 -5.72
C PRO A 155 -2.27 -38.79 -4.97
N ASP A 156 -2.22 -37.58 -4.41
CA ASP A 156 -1.12 -36.99 -3.62
C ASP A 156 0.13 -36.41 -4.35
N PRO A 157 0.06 -35.95 -5.62
CA PRO A 157 1.03 -35.01 -6.15
C PRO A 157 0.67 -33.58 -5.75
N ILE A 158 1.69 -32.75 -5.49
CA ILE A 158 1.54 -31.32 -5.15
C ILE A 158 2.61 -30.47 -5.85
N ASP A 159 2.40 -29.16 -5.84
CA ASP A 159 3.36 -28.11 -6.20
C ASP A 159 3.96 -28.30 -7.61
N ALA A 160 3.12 -28.25 -8.63
CA ALA A 160 3.59 -28.40 -10.00
C ALA A 160 4.23 -27.11 -10.53
N THR A 161 5.32 -27.23 -11.28
CA THR A 161 5.84 -26.18 -12.16
C THR A 161 5.84 -26.67 -13.59
N ILE A 162 5.45 -25.79 -14.52
CA ILE A 162 5.28 -26.12 -15.94
C ILE A 162 6.13 -25.18 -16.76
N VAL A 163 6.99 -25.76 -17.59
CA VAL A 163 7.89 -25.01 -18.48
C VAL A 163 7.80 -25.55 -19.89
N ARG A 164 8.06 -24.68 -20.86
CA ARG A 164 8.30 -25.10 -22.24
C ARG A 164 9.78 -25.43 -22.41
N ASN A 165 10.09 -26.62 -22.91
CA ASN A 165 11.45 -27.04 -23.23
C ASN A 165 11.48 -27.55 -24.68
N GLY A 166 11.99 -26.73 -25.59
CA GLY A 166 11.96 -27.01 -27.01
C GLY A 166 10.53 -27.16 -27.57
N GLY A 167 10.26 -28.31 -28.20
CA GLY A 167 8.97 -28.62 -28.83
C GLY A 167 7.92 -29.22 -27.90
N GLU A 168 8.22 -29.37 -26.61
CA GLU A 168 7.34 -29.99 -25.60
C GLU A 168 7.21 -29.11 -24.35
N TYR A 169 6.22 -29.45 -23.53
CA TYR A 169 6.03 -28.95 -22.19
C TYR A 169 6.49 -30.00 -21.19
N ARG A 170 7.06 -29.53 -20.08
CA ARG A 170 7.48 -30.37 -18.96
C ARG A 170 6.83 -29.89 -17.69
N ALA A 171 6.37 -30.84 -16.89
CA ALA A 171 5.88 -30.60 -15.54
C ALA A 171 6.83 -31.26 -14.53
N TYR A 172 7.11 -30.58 -13.44
CA TYR A 172 7.86 -31.10 -12.29
C TYR A 172 6.99 -30.94 -11.05
N TYR A 173 6.87 -31.98 -10.24
CA TYR A 173 5.97 -31.99 -9.08
C TYR A 173 6.46 -32.95 -8.00
N ARG A 174 6.06 -32.69 -6.76
CA ARG A 174 6.31 -33.61 -5.64
C ARG A 174 5.23 -34.68 -5.61
N VAL A 175 5.61 -35.93 -5.38
CA VAL A 175 4.68 -37.01 -5.02
C VAL A 175 4.94 -37.43 -3.56
N GLY A 176 3.87 -37.61 -2.79
CA GLY A 176 3.92 -37.98 -1.38
C GLY A 176 4.66 -39.28 -1.04
N GLY A 177 4.88 -39.52 0.25
CA GLY A 177 5.63 -40.67 0.76
C GLY A 177 7.07 -40.71 0.21
N ASN A 178 7.45 -41.85 -0.37
CA ASN A 178 8.78 -42.04 -0.99
C ASN A 178 8.82 -41.65 -2.48
N GLY A 179 7.79 -40.94 -2.97
CA GLY A 179 7.63 -40.55 -4.38
C GLY A 179 8.65 -39.52 -4.86
N GLY A 180 9.08 -38.59 -4.00
CA GLY A 180 10.10 -37.59 -4.31
C GLY A 180 9.64 -36.59 -5.38
N ILE A 181 10.60 -35.96 -6.07
CA ILE A 181 10.31 -35.05 -7.19
C ILE A 181 10.27 -35.84 -8.50
N GLN A 182 9.17 -35.72 -9.23
CA GLN A 182 8.90 -36.40 -10.48
C GLN A 182 8.74 -35.42 -11.64
N TRP A 183 8.73 -35.95 -12.86
CA TRP A 183 8.49 -35.16 -14.06
C TRP A 183 7.59 -35.88 -15.06
N ALA A 184 6.93 -35.08 -15.90
CA ALA A 184 6.07 -35.52 -16.99
C ALA A 184 6.26 -34.62 -18.21
N VAL A 185 5.90 -35.13 -19.39
CA VAL A 185 5.96 -34.41 -20.66
C VAL A 185 4.58 -34.32 -21.32
N SER A 186 4.34 -33.25 -22.06
CA SER A 186 3.13 -33.06 -22.87
C SER A 186 3.45 -32.24 -24.12
N LYS A 187 2.68 -32.42 -25.20
CA LYS A 187 2.80 -31.59 -26.42
C LYS A 187 1.77 -30.45 -26.46
N ASP A 188 0.71 -30.55 -25.66
CA ASP A 188 -0.48 -29.70 -25.77
C ASP A 188 -1.01 -29.18 -24.43
N LEU A 189 -0.32 -29.51 -23.32
CA LEU A 189 -0.69 -29.20 -21.92
C LEU A 189 -1.87 -30.01 -21.37
N SER A 190 -2.48 -30.89 -22.16
CA SER A 190 -3.64 -31.68 -21.74
C SER A 190 -3.29 -33.17 -21.61
N ASP A 191 -2.60 -33.74 -22.59
CA ASP A 191 -2.16 -35.13 -22.56
C ASP A 191 -0.74 -35.27 -21.99
N TRP A 192 -0.65 -35.83 -20.79
CA TRP A 192 0.61 -35.96 -20.04
C TRP A 192 1.11 -37.40 -19.96
N GLU A 193 2.40 -37.58 -20.24
CA GLU A 193 3.15 -38.82 -20.02
C GLU A 193 4.09 -38.66 -18.83
N ASN A 194 3.85 -39.41 -17.75
CA ASN A 194 4.69 -39.41 -16.55
C ASN A 194 5.98 -40.21 -16.80
N LYS A 195 7.14 -39.61 -16.50
CA LYS A 195 8.46 -40.18 -16.72
C LYS A 195 9.15 -40.69 -15.44
N GLY A 196 8.45 -40.64 -14.31
CA GLY A 196 8.94 -41.10 -13.01
C GLY A 196 9.74 -40.05 -12.25
N LYS A 197 10.59 -40.53 -11.33
CA LYS A 197 11.49 -39.66 -10.54
C LYS A 197 12.47 -38.94 -11.45
N CYS A 198 12.68 -37.66 -11.18
CA CYS A 198 13.75 -36.92 -11.81
C CYS A 198 15.12 -37.55 -11.48
N PRO A 199 16.00 -37.75 -12.49
CA PRO A 199 17.34 -38.29 -12.28
C PRO A 199 18.32 -37.27 -11.70
N GLY A 200 19.53 -37.74 -11.38
CA GLY A 200 20.60 -36.95 -10.77
C GLY A 200 20.51 -36.86 -9.25
N ASP A 201 21.04 -35.78 -8.69
CA ASP A 201 21.16 -35.54 -7.25
C ASP A 201 19.82 -35.21 -6.59
N LEU A 202 18.83 -34.78 -7.37
CA LEU A 202 17.55 -34.25 -6.87
C LEU A 202 16.86 -35.20 -5.89
N ASN A 203 16.85 -36.50 -6.20
CA ASN A 203 16.22 -37.53 -5.36
C ASN A 203 17.24 -38.37 -4.56
N ALA A 204 18.53 -38.01 -4.58
CA ALA A 204 19.60 -38.75 -3.90
C ALA A 204 19.53 -38.64 -2.37
N LYS A 205 19.90 -39.71 -1.64
CA LYS A 205 19.79 -39.75 -0.17
C LYS A 205 20.80 -38.85 0.57
N ASN A 206 21.91 -38.50 -0.06
CA ASN A 206 23.05 -37.78 0.53
C ASN A 206 23.09 -36.27 0.21
N ARG A 207 21.97 -35.68 -0.21
CA ARG A 207 21.84 -34.25 -0.59
C ARG A 207 21.85 -33.24 0.58
N GLY A 208 21.94 -33.71 1.82
CA GLY A 208 22.01 -32.86 3.01
C GLY A 208 20.66 -32.49 3.66
N PHE A 209 19.53 -32.98 3.13
CA PHE A 209 18.19 -32.79 3.71
C PHE A 209 17.26 -33.98 3.40
N GLY A 210 16.33 -34.26 4.32
CA GLY A 210 15.44 -35.43 4.26
C GLY A 210 14.10 -35.19 3.56
N TYR A 211 13.67 -33.94 3.44
CA TYR A 211 12.41 -33.52 2.82
C TYR A 211 12.66 -32.43 1.78
N GLN A 212 11.82 -32.36 0.74
CA GLN A 212 11.72 -31.20 -0.15
C GLN A 212 10.37 -31.20 -0.87
N GLU A 213 9.90 -30.01 -1.23
CA GLU A 213 8.70 -29.74 -2.02
C GLU A 213 8.93 -28.57 -2.99
N ALA A 214 7.87 -28.04 -3.61
CA ALA A 214 7.94 -26.84 -4.45
C ALA A 214 9.03 -26.86 -5.55
N PRO A 215 9.11 -27.89 -6.42
CA PRO A 215 10.06 -27.88 -7.53
C PRO A 215 9.71 -26.77 -8.52
N TYR A 216 10.53 -25.72 -8.57
CA TYR A 216 10.38 -24.59 -9.48
C TYR A 216 11.49 -24.57 -10.51
N VAL A 217 11.15 -24.69 -11.80
CA VAL A 217 12.10 -24.81 -12.90
C VAL A 217 12.06 -23.58 -13.79
N PHE A 218 13.23 -23.06 -14.17
CA PHE A 218 13.39 -21.95 -15.09
C PHE A 218 14.72 -22.02 -15.84
N GLU A 219 14.84 -21.31 -16.96
CA GLU A 219 16.08 -21.16 -17.71
C GLU A 219 16.71 -19.81 -17.42
N PHE A 220 18.01 -19.79 -17.07
CA PHE A 220 18.75 -18.56 -16.85
C PHE A 220 20.25 -18.75 -17.10
N GLY A 221 20.87 -17.82 -17.83
CA GLY A 221 22.30 -17.89 -18.15
C GLY A 221 22.69 -19.10 -18.99
N GLY A 222 21.79 -19.60 -19.84
CA GLY A 222 22.04 -20.75 -20.72
C GLY A 222 22.04 -22.12 -20.01
N ALA A 223 21.49 -22.19 -18.79
CA ALA A 223 21.30 -23.44 -18.06
C ALA A 223 19.88 -23.52 -17.49
N TRP A 224 19.43 -24.74 -17.24
CA TRP A 224 18.21 -25.02 -16.49
C TRP A 224 18.51 -25.03 -15.00
N TRP A 225 17.65 -24.37 -14.24
CA TRP A 225 17.72 -24.31 -12.79
C TRP A 225 16.45 -24.89 -12.19
N MET A 226 16.58 -25.63 -11.10
CA MET A 226 15.47 -26.05 -10.26
C MET A 226 15.72 -25.61 -8.83
N LEU A 227 14.73 -24.95 -8.24
CA LEU A 227 14.68 -24.64 -6.83
C LEU A 227 13.68 -25.58 -6.14
N THR A 228 13.99 -26.04 -4.93
CA THR A 228 13.04 -26.79 -4.09
C THR A 228 13.05 -26.25 -2.66
N ASP A 229 11.96 -26.48 -1.91
CA ASP A 229 11.82 -26.10 -0.51
C ASP A 229 12.03 -27.30 0.43
N PRO A 230 13.23 -27.50 0.98
CA PRO A 230 13.52 -28.49 2.03
C PRO A 230 13.19 -28.03 3.45
N HIS A 231 12.52 -26.88 3.62
CA HIS A 231 12.26 -26.18 4.88
C HIS A 231 13.54 -25.65 5.56
N ASP A 232 14.61 -25.53 4.78
CA ASP A 232 15.97 -25.20 5.25
C ASP A 232 16.74 -24.38 4.21
N GLY A 233 16.18 -23.21 3.86
CA GLY A 233 16.60 -22.45 2.68
C GLY A 233 16.20 -23.15 1.39
N LEU A 234 16.36 -22.50 0.24
CA LEU A 234 16.02 -23.11 -1.03
C LEU A 234 17.18 -23.98 -1.52
N ALA A 235 16.90 -25.24 -1.81
CA ALA A 235 17.85 -26.11 -2.50
C ALA A 235 17.89 -25.77 -3.98
N VAL A 236 19.08 -25.82 -4.55
CA VAL A 236 19.34 -25.37 -5.92
C VAL A 236 19.97 -26.52 -6.70
N PHE A 237 19.46 -26.73 -7.90
CA PHE A 237 19.97 -27.71 -8.84
C PHE A 237 20.16 -27.07 -10.21
N ARG A 238 21.23 -27.45 -10.88
CA ARG A 238 21.57 -27.03 -12.25
C ARG A 238 21.46 -28.24 -13.19
N SER A 239 21.01 -28.00 -14.41
CA SER A 239 20.91 -28.99 -15.47
C SER A 239 21.21 -28.36 -16.82
N ASP A 240 21.81 -29.13 -17.74
CA ASP A 240 22.03 -28.69 -19.12
C ASP A 240 20.83 -29.08 -20.03
N ASP A 241 20.07 -30.12 -19.66
CA ASP A 241 18.96 -30.66 -20.45
C ASP A 241 17.58 -30.47 -19.81
N GLY A 242 17.53 -29.99 -18.56
CA GLY A 242 16.33 -29.88 -17.75
C GLY A 242 15.80 -31.24 -17.25
N VAL A 243 16.59 -32.31 -17.31
CA VAL A 243 16.19 -33.66 -16.88
C VAL A 243 17.12 -34.16 -15.80
N THR A 244 18.43 -34.10 -16.03
CA THR A 244 19.44 -34.59 -15.09
C THR A 244 19.96 -33.44 -14.24
N TRP A 245 19.72 -33.51 -12.94
CA TRP A 245 19.95 -32.40 -12.01
C TRP A 245 21.19 -32.63 -11.15
N LYS A 246 22.08 -31.63 -11.10
CA LYS A 246 23.24 -31.60 -10.20
C LYS A 246 23.01 -30.57 -9.11
N GLN A 247 23.24 -30.94 -7.86
CA GLN A 247 23.05 -30.02 -6.74
C GLN A 247 24.13 -28.93 -6.72
N THR A 248 23.72 -27.70 -6.42
CA THR A 248 24.60 -26.55 -6.15
C THR A 248 24.34 -26.02 -4.72
N PRO A 249 25.13 -25.06 -4.21
CA PRO A 249 24.89 -24.46 -2.91
C PRO A 249 23.47 -23.91 -2.77
N ARG A 250 22.93 -24.00 -1.56
CA ARG A 250 21.60 -23.45 -1.22
C ARG A 250 21.63 -21.93 -1.20
N ILE A 251 20.49 -21.32 -1.48
CA ILE A 251 20.28 -19.88 -1.34
C ILE A 251 19.21 -19.60 -0.29
N LEU A 252 19.19 -18.37 0.23
CA LEU A 252 18.13 -17.87 1.09
C LEU A 252 17.88 -18.72 2.37
N LEU A 253 18.95 -19.31 2.91
CA LEU A 253 18.94 -20.04 4.18
C LEU A 253 18.88 -19.08 5.39
N GLU A 254 19.73 -18.06 5.39
CA GLU A 254 19.82 -17.09 6.48
C GLU A 254 18.68 -16.07 6.41
N PRO A 255 18.19 -15.54 7.55
CA PRO A 255 17.17 -14.50 7.56
C PRO A 255 17.66 -13.20 6.92
N GLY A 256 16.75 -12.42 6.34
CA GLY A 256 17.03 -11.05 5.90
C GLY A 256 17.09 -10.07 7.07
N LYS A 257 17.48 -8.82 6.78
CA LYS A 257 17.56 -7.75 7.79
C LYS A 257 16.20 -7.11 8.11
N GLY A 258 15.22 -7.23 7.19
CA GLY A 258 13.88 -6.70 7.39
C GLY A 258 13.06 -7.56 8.37
N SER A 259 12.27 -6.93 9.24
CA SER A 259 11.40 -7.63 10.21
C SER A 259 10.39 -8.56 9.54
N GLU A 260 9.99 -8.28 8.30
CA GLU A 260 9.05 -9.07 7.50
C GLU A 260 9.73 -10.12 6.60
N ASP A 261 11.06 -10.19 6.60
CA ASP A 261 11.91 -11.18 5.90
C ASP A 261 12.85 -11.92 6.88
N ALA A 262 12.50 -11.91 8.17
CA ALA A 262 13.39 -12.33 9.27
C ALA A 262 13.53 -13.86 9.44
N THR A 263 13.18 -14.67 8.43
CA THR A 263 13.40 -16.12 8.42
C THR A 263 13.82 -16.64 7.04
N ARG A 264 14.19 -17.92 6.98
CA ARG A 264 14.55 -18.63 5.73
C ARG A 264 13.41 -18.60 4.70
N ALA A 265 13.76 -18.48 3.42
CA ALA A 265 12.79 -18.45 2.33
C ALA A 265 12.11 -19.81 2.10
N ARG A 266 10.90 -19.76 1.55
CA ARG A 266 10.05 -20.91 1.25
C ARG A 266 9.35 -20.72 -0.08
N HIS A 267 9.05 -21.83 -0.75
CA HIS A 267 8.35 -21.95 -2.04
C HIS A 267 8.63 -20.81 -3.05
N PRO A 268 9.48 -21.05 -4.06
CA PRO A 268 9.90 -20.00 -4.97
C PRO A 268 9.10 -19.94 -6.27
N SER A 269 9.17 -18.78 -6.92
CA SER A 269 8.89 -18.57 -8.34
C SER A 269 9.89 -17.56 -8.90
N VAL A 270 10.15 -17.51 -10.22
CA VAL A 270 11.24 -16.69 -10.78
C VAL A 270 10.78 -15.97 -12.04
N ILE A 271 11.05 -14.66 -12.08
CA ILE A 271 10.90 -13.83 -13.26
C ILE A 271 12.26 -13.74 -13.95
N VAL A 272 12.36 -14.23 -15.19
CA VAL A 272 13.54 -13.99 -16.04
C VAL A 272 13.16 -12.94 -17.09
N LYS A 273 13.83 -11.79 -17.05
CA LYS A 273 13.52 -10.65 -17.92
C LYS A 273 14.78 -9.84 -18.19
N ASP A 274 15.00 -9.48 -19.45
CA ASP A 274 16.09 -8.60 -19.88
C ASP A 274 17.49 -9.04 -19.39
N GLY A 275 17.74 -10.36 -19.40
CA GLY A 275 19.00 -10.94 -18.94
C GLY A 275 19.20 -10.95 -17.42
N ARG A 276 18.17 -10.60 -16.64
CA ARG A 276 18.15 -10.64 -15.17
C ARG A 276 17.16 -11.69 -14.69
N ALA A 277 17.36 -12.19 -13.47
CA ALA A 277 16.44 -13.12 -12.82
C ALA A 277 16.04 -12.59 -11.44
N PHE A 278 14.75 -12.56 -11.16
CA PHE A 278 14.20 -12.10 -9.88
C PHE A 278 13.42 -13.22 -9.23
N ILE A 279 13.85 -13.64 -8.05
CA ILE A 279 13.15 -14.66 -7.28
C ILE A 279 12.05 -14.02 -6.43
N LEU A 280 10.88 -14.62 -6.52
CA LEU A 280 9.74 -14.42 -5.63
C LEU A 280 9.73 -15.60 -4.65
N TYR A 281 9.51 -15.31 -3.38
CA TYR A 281 9.42 -16.35 -2.34
C TYR A 281 8.50 -15.88 -1.24
N HIS A 282 8.02 -16.81 -0.42
CA HIS A 282 7.31 -16.45 0.79
C HIS A 282 8.16 -16.66 2.05
N VAL A 283 7.84 -15.90 3.09
CA VAL A 283 8.49 -15.96 4.40
C VAL A 283 7.44 -15.94 5.48
N GLU A 284 7.63 -16.72 6.54
CA GLU A 284 6.87 -16.62 7.79
C GLU A 284 7.80 -15.96 8.84
N PRO A 285 7.85 -14.62 8.94
CA PRO A 285 8.94 -13.92 9.64
C PRO A 285 9.02 -14.18 11.14
N ASN A 286 7.93 -14.65 11.74
CA ASN A 286 7.89 -14.96 13.17
C ASN A 286 7.96 -16.48 13.44
N ARG A 287 8.19 -17.31 12.42
CA ARG A 287 8.24 -18.77 12.57
C ARG A 287 9.51 -19.20 13.30
N PRO A 288 9.40 -19.92 14.43
CA PRO A 288 10.56 -20.43 15.14
C PRO A 288 11.14 -21.68 14.46
N TYR A 289 12.42 -21.93 14.73
CA TYR A 289 13.15 -23.12 14.30
C TYR A 289 13.79 -23.78 15.54
N PRO A 290 13.51 -25.07 15.84
CA PRO A 290 12.64 -25.99 15.10
C PRO A 290 11.16 -25.56 15.11
N THR A 291 10.43 -25.85 14.03
CA THR A 291 9.04 -25.41 13.90
C THR A 291 8.08 -26.32 14.68
N PRO A 292 7.17 -25.74 15.50
CA PRO A 292 6.05 -26.46 16.08
C PRO A 292 5.09 -27.05 15.02
N PRO A 293 4.34 -28.11 15.38
CA PRO A 293 3.21 -28.59 14.57
C PRO A 293 2.24 -27.45 14.20
N ALA A 294 1.59 -27.56 13.04
CA ALA A 294 0.72 -26.54 12.46
C ALA A 294 -0.37 -26.05 13.43
N GLU A 295 -0.91 -26.95 14.24
CA GLU A 295 -1.98 -26.74 15.22
C GLU A 295 -1.51 -25.97 16.45
N LYS A 296 -0.20 -26.02 16.76
CA LYS A 296 0.41 -25.36 17.92
C LYS A 296 0.98 -23.99 17.60
N ARG A 297 1.02 -23.60 16.33
CA ARG A 297 1.52 -22.28 15.92
C ARG A 297 0.55 -21.18 16.35
N SER A 298 1.07 -20.07 16.87
CA SER A 298 0.29 -18.87 17.14
C SER A 298 -0.10 -18.16 15.84
N VAL A 299 -1.06 -17.24 15.89
CA VAL A 299 -1.41 -16.39 14.73
C VAL A 299 -0.17 -15.65 14.19
N ARG A 300 0.61 -15.02 15.09
CA ARG A 300 1.84 -14.30 14.71
C ARG A 300 2.82 -15.18 13.95
N GLN A 301 2.98 -16.44 14.34
CA GLN A 301 3.89 -17.41 13.70
C GLN A 301 3.41 -17.92 12.33
N LYS A 302 2.17 -17.63 11.94
CA LYS A 302 1.57 -18.06 10.67
C LYS A 302 1.52 -16.96 9.63
N ILE A 303 1.66 -15.69 10.06
CA ILE A 303 1.70 -14.54 9.16
C ILE A 303 2.81 -14.78 8.14
N SER A 304 2.49 -14.52 6.87
CA SER A 304 3.38 -14.74 5.75
C SER A 304 3.26 -13.65 4.69
N PHE A 305 4.41 -13.34 4.10
CA PHE A 305 4.60 -12.27 3.14
C PHE A 305 5.29 -12.80 1.89
N LEU A 306 4.97 -12.22 0.73
CA LEU A 306 5.80 -12.38 -0.46
C LEU A 306 6.97 -11.40 -0.40
N GLN A 307 8.11 -11.85 -0.91
CA GLN A 307 9.34 -11.10 -1.03
C GLN A 307 9.87 -11.22 -2.46
N ILE A 308 10.76 -10.29 -2.83
CA ILE A 308 11.46 -10.30 -4.11
C ILE A 308 12.94 -9.97 -3.93
N ALA A 309 13.80 -10.70 -4.64
CA ALA A 309 15.24 -10.48 -4.67
C ALA A 309 15.82 -10.82 -6.05
N GLU A 310 17.03 -10.36 -6.35
CA GLU A 310 17.71 -10.66 -7.61
C GLU A 310 18.62 -11.88 -7.46
N LEU A 311 18.48 -12.81 -8.40
CA LEU A 311 19.36 -13.95 -8.59
C LEU A 311 20.50 -13.56 -9.53
N LYS A 312 21.71 -13.99 -9.18
CA LYS A 312 22.90 -13.86 -10.03
C LYS A 312 23.57 -15.22 -10.18
N ILE A 313 24.33 -15.39 -11.27
CA ILE A 313 25.19 -16.55 -11.46
C ILE A 313 26.62 -16.14 -11.16
N GLU A 314 27.22 -16.78 -10.16
CA GLU A 314 28.61 -16.58 -9.78
C GLU A 314 29.27 -17.96 -9.63
N ASN A 315 30.39 -18.17 -10.33
CA ASN A 315 31.14 -19.43 -10.32
C ASN A 315 30.25 -20.67 -10.57
N ASP A 316 29.40 -20.62 -11.60
CA ASP A 316 28.44 -21.68 -11.98
C ASP A 316 27.40 -22.05 -10.91
N ALA A 317 27.15 -21.17 -9.93
CA ALA A 317 26.11 -21.33 -8.92
C ALA A 317 25.18 -20.11 -8.90
N LEU A 318 23.90 -20.34 -8.56
CA LEU A 318 23.00 -19.24 -8.22
C LEU A 318 23.36 -18.68 -6.85
N VAL A 319 23.43 -17.35 -6.77
CA VAL A 319 23.56 -16.60 -5.53
C VAL A 319 22.43 -15.57 -5.43
N CYS A 320 22.09 -15.20 -4.19
CA CYS A 320 21.02 -14.25 -3.92
C CYS A 320 21.36 -13.43 -2.67
N ASP A 321 21.56 -12.12 -2.86
CA ASP A 321 21.55 -11.15 -1.75
C ASP A 321 20.15 -10.56 -1.66
N ARG A 322 19.36 -11.04 -0.68
CA ARG A 322 17.99 -10.58 -0.51
C ARG A 322 17.88 -9.18 0.07
N ASP A 323 18.92 -8.67 0.72
CA ASP A 323 18.91 -7.35 1.33
C ASP A 323 19.32 -6.26 0.33
N ALA A 324 19.89 -6.64 -0.81
CA ALA A 324 20.23 -5.73 -1.88
C ALA A 324 19.00 -4.93 -2.38
N THR A 325 19.26 -3.67 -2.73
CA THR A 325 18.32 -2.81 -3.43
C THR A 325 18.14 -3.31 -4.86
N LEU A 326 16.89 -3.35 -5.33
CA LEU A 326 16.58 -3.73 -6.71
C LEU A 326 16.38 -2.47 -7.52
N ASP A 327 17.33 -2.17 -8.40
CA ASP A 327 17.20 -1.05 -9.32
C ASP A 327 16.43 -1.50 -10.56
N LEU A 328 15.13 -1.20 -10.58
CA LEU A 328 14.23 -1.49 -11.69
C LEU A 328 13.86 -0.21 -12.44
N PRO A 329 13.75 -0.27 -13.78
CA PRO A 329 13.30 0.88 -14.57
C PRO A 329 11.82 1.12 -14.31
N SER A 330 11.51 2.31 -13.77
CA SER A 330 10.16 2.79 -13.53
C SER A 330 9.80 3.90 -14.50
N ALA A 331 8.60 3.83 -15.08
CA ALA A 331 7.99 4.94 -15.81
C ALA A 331 7.34 5.97 -14.87
N VAL A 332 7.24 5.66 -13.58
CA VAL A 332 6.75 6.56 -12.53
C VAL A 332 7.97 7.13 -11.78
N PRO A 333 8.16 8.45 -11.77
CA PRO A 333 9.22 9.06 -10.97
C PRO A 333 9.07 8.71 -9.48
N GLY A 334 10.18 8.36 -8.84
CA GLY A 334 10.25 8.22 -7.38
C GLY A 334 10.16 9.56 -6.65
N PRO A 335 10.27 9.56 -5.31
CA PRO A 335 10.36 10.79 -4.53
C PRO A 335 11.56 11.63 -4.95
N TRP A 336 11.48 12.94 -4.73
CA TRP A 336 12.59 13.86 -4.95
C TRP A 336 13.83 13.37 -4.21
N PRO A 337 15.01 13.48 -4.85
CA PRO A 337 16.27 13.31 -4.14
C PRO A 337 16.32 14.19 -2.89
N LYS A 338 16.92 13.70 -1.81
CA LYS A 338 16.97 14.40 -0.52
C LYS A 338 17.53 15.82 -0.66
N ASP A 339 18.59 16.00 -1.44
CA ASP A 339 19.21 17.31 -1.67
C ASP A 339 18.25 18.29 -2.36
N LYS A 340 17.43 17.81 -3.30
CA LYS A 340 16.40 18.64 -3.95
C LYS A 340 15.33 19.07 -2.93
N ALA A 341 14.87 18.16 -2.09
CA ALA A 341 13.87 18.45 -1.06
C ALA A 341 14.41 19.45 -0.02
N ASN A 342 15.64 19.25 0.46
CA ASN A 342 16.30 20.14 1.41
C ASN A 342 16.54 21.53 0.80
N ALA A 343 17.05 21.61 -0.43
CA ALA A 343 17.24 22.90 -1.11
C ALA A 343 15.92 23.64 -1.35
N TRP A 344 14.84 22.92 -1.68
CA TRP A 344 13.51 23.53 -1.80
C TRP A 344 13.02 24.12 -0.46
N TYR A 345 13.24 23.39 0.64
CA TYR A 345 12.80 23.83 1.97
C TYR A 345 13.65 24.96 2.54
N GLU A 346 14.96 24.98 2.29
CA GLU A 346 15.86 26.09 2.65
C GLU A 346 15.45 27.42 1.96
N ASN A 347 14.85 27.33 0.78
CA ASN A 347 14.31 28.48 0.04
C ASN A 347 12.84 28.78 0.37
N THR A 348 12.28 28.09 1.37
CA THR A 348 10.91 28.26 1.84
C THR A 348 10.93 28.91 3.22
N ALA A 349 10.25 30.05 3.36
CA ALA A 349 10.00 30.63 4.68
C ALA A 349 9.36 29.59 5.60
N TRP A 350 9.78 29.54 6.87
CA TRP A 350 9.33 28.53 7.83
C TRP A 350 7.79 28.44 7.84
N PRO A 351 7.19 27.31 7.44
CA PRO A 351 5.74 27.20 7.31
C PRO A 351 5.09 27.19 8.70
N VAL A 352 4.23 28.17 8.97
CA VAL A 352 3.40 28.23 10.19
C VAL A 352 1.98 28.58 9.79
N GLY A 353 1.03 27.73 10.16
CA GLY A 353 -0.34 27.84 9.69
C GLY A 353 -1.31 26.97 10.47
N ALA A 354 -2.49 26.80 9.88
CA ALA A 354 -3.57 25.99 10.43
C ALA A 354 -4.19 25.08 9.35
N ASN A 355 -4.89 24.03 9.80
CA ASN A 355 -5.87 23.30 9.01
C ASN A 355 -7.10 24.19 8.87
N PHE A 356 -7.47 24.51 7.62
CA PHE A 356 -8.42 25.58 7.33
C PHE A 356 -9.65 25.09 6.57
N VAL A 357 -10.81 25.42 7.16
CA VAL A 357 -12.14 25.51 6.55
C VAL A 357 -12.73 26.80 7.12
N PRO A 358 -13.40 27.66 6.32
CA PRO A 358 -13.95 28.91 6.84
C PRO A 358 -14.99 28.63 7.92
N SER A 359 -15.16 29.53 8.89
CA SER A 359 -16.11 29.33 9.99
C SER A 359 -17.57 29.09 9.54
N THR A 360 -17.90 29.47 8.30
CA THR A 360 -19.19 29.29 7.65
C THR A 360 -19.40 27.91 7.02
N ALA A 361 -18.39 27.03 6.98
CA ALA A 361 -18.48 25.68 6.44
C ALA A 361 -18.23 24.61 7.54
N ILE A 362 -19.05 23.56 7.53
CA ILE A 362 -18.97 22.44 8.48
C ILE A 362 -17.93 21.39 8.07
N ASN A 363 -17.62 21.32 6.77
CA ASN A 363 -16.72 20.34 6.17
C ASN A 363 -16.19 20.86 4.80
N PRO A 364 -15.21 20.17 4.20
CA PRO A 364 -14.64 20.59 2.91
C PRO A 364 -15.64 20.58 1.74
N LEU A 365 -16.64 19.70 1.75
CA LEU A 365 -17.68 19.69 0.71
C LEU A 365 -18.53 20.95 0.76
N GLU A 366 -18.94 21.40 1.94
CA GLU A 366 -19.67 22.66 2.10
C GLU A 366 -18.81 23.85 1.64
N MET A 367 -17.51 23.86 1.96
CA MET A 367 -16.61 24.93 1.53
C MET A 367 -16.58 25.06 0.00
N TRP A 368 -16.51 23.95 -0.74
CA TRP A 368 -16.24 23.98 -2.18
C TRP A 368 -17.46 23.93 -3.11
N GLN A 369 -18.67 23.79 -2.59
CA GLN A 369 -19.89 23.85 -3.42
C GLN A 369 -20.23 25.29 -3.82
N ALA A 370 -20.78 25.47 -5.02
CA ALA A 370 -21.11 26.78 -5.56
C ALA A 370 -22.04 27.61 -4.66
N ASP A 371 -23.07 26.97 -4.10
CA ASP A 371 -24.09 27.65 -3.27
C ASP A 371 -23.57 28.12 -1.90
N THR A 372 -22.43 27.59 -1.45
CA THR A 372 -21.90 27.79 -0.09
C THR A 372 -20.45 28.29 -0.04
N PHE A 373 -19.78 28.42 -1.18
CA PHE A 373 -18.45 29.01 -1.27
C PHE A 373 -18.48 30.49 -0.87
N ASP A 374 -17.78 30.82 0.22
CA ASP A 374 -17.83 32.13 0.86
C ASP A 374 -16.46 32.82 0.82
N PRO A 375 -16.13 33.51 -0.30
CA PRO A 375 -14.84 34.16 -0.45
C PRO A 375 -14.63 35.33 0.51
N GLU A 376 -15.69 35.96 1.01
CA GLU A 376 -15.59 37.09 1.94
C GLU A 376 -15.14 36.64 3.33
N THR A 377 -15.69 35.52 3.82
CA THR A 377 -15.22 34.91 5.07
C THR A 377 -13.82 34.35 4.93
N ILE A 378 -13.49 33.69 3.81
CA ILE A 378 -12.13 33.21 3.53
C ILE A 378 -11.14 34.39 3.59
N ASP A 379 -11.43 35.50 2.90
CA ASP A 379 -10.56 36.68 2.90
C ASP A 379 -10.35 37.28 4.29
N ARG A 380 -11.42 37.38 5.07
CA ARG A 380 -11.38 37.92 6.44
C ARG A 380 -10.53 37.04 7.37
N GLU A 381 -10.77 35.74 7.36
CA GLU A 381 -10.10 34.80 8.28
C GLU A 381 -8.63 34.56 7.92
N LEU A 382 -8.31 34.51 6.62
CA LEU A 382 -6.92 34.47 6.17
C LEU A 382 -6.18 35.77 6.53
N GLY A 383 -6.87 36.93 6.50
CA GLY A 383 -6.33 38.19 7.00
C GLY A 383 -6.00 38.17 8.50
N TRP A 384 -6.85 37.55 9.33
CA TRP A 384 -6.56 37.36 10.76
C TRP A 384 -5.36 36.46 11.00
N ALA A 385 -5.27 35.34 10.27
CA ALA A 385 -4.12 34.44 10.34
C ALA A 385 -2.82 35.13 9.94
N ALA A 386 -2.80 35.85 8.81
CA ALA A 386 -1.65 36.63 8.38
C ALA A 386 -1.28 37.71 9.41
N GLY A 387 -2.29 38.35 10.03
CA GLY A 387 -2.09 39.35 11.09
C GLY A 387 -1.36 38.82 12.33
N ILE A 388 -1.38 37.52 12.59
CA ILE A 388 -0.61 36.89 13.67
C ILE A 388 0.67 36.20 13.17
N GLY A 389 1.03 36.34 11.89
CA GLY A 389 2.29 35.81 11.33
C GLY A 389 2.20 34.41 10.72
N MET A 390 1.01 33.86 10.53
CA MET A 390 0.85 32.63 9.73
C MET A 390 1.05 32.92 8.24
N ASN A 391 1.69 32.00 7.53
CA ASN A 391 2.08 32.14 6.12
C ASN A 391 1.70 30.94 5.24
N THR A 392 1.00 29.96 5.80
CA THR A 392 0.54 28.77 5.09
C THR A 392 -0.80 28.30 5.64
N MET A 393 -1.58 27.59 4.83
CA MET A 393 -2.80 26.88 5.27
C MET A 393 -2.83 25.48 4.67
N ARG A 394 -3.21 24.49 5.49
CA ARG A 394 -3.53 23.13 5.03
C ARG A 394 -5.02 23.06 4.72
N VAL A 395 -5.39 22.87 3.45
CA VAL A 395 -6.76 23.02 2.96
C VAL A 395 -7.23 21.75 2.28
N PHE A 396 -8.37 21.23 2.71
CA PHE A 396 -8.92 19.97 2.24
C PHE A 396 -9.75 20.16 0.98
N LEU A 397 -9.53 19.33 -0.02
CA LEU A 397 -10.34 19.24 -1.23
C LEU A 397 -11.36 18.10 -1.10
N HIS A 398 -12.34 18.05 -2.00
CA HIS A 398 -13.35 16.98 -1.98
C HIS A 398 -13.77 16.56 -3.39
N ASP A 399 -13.70 15.25 -3.66
CA ASP A 399 -14.02 14.64 -4.95
C ASP A 399 -15.47 14.92 -5.41
N LEU A 400 -16.45 14.90 -4.49
CA LEU A 400 -17.85 15.15 -4.81
C LEU A 400 -18.12 16.60 -5.23
N ALA A 401 -17.42 17.58 -4.66
CA ALA A 401 -17.56 18.99 -5.08
C ALA A 401 -17.10 19.16 -6.53
N TRP A 402 -15.96 18.54 -6.88
CA TRP A 402 -15.48 18.50 -8.25
C TRP A 402 -16.43 17.71 -9.16
N LYS A 403 -16.94 16.55 -8.73
CA LYS A 403 -17.84 15.72 -9.55
C LYS A 403 -19.15 16.43 -9.91
N GLN A 404 -19.66 17.30 -9.03
CA GLN A 404 -20.86 18.09 -9.29
C GLN A 404 -20.63 19.20 -10.33
N ASP A 405 -19.48 19.87 -10.24
CA ASP A 405 -19.16 21.07 -11.00
C ASP A 405 -17.63 21.16 -11.21
N PRO A 406 -17.07 20.39 -12.17
CA PRO A 406 -15.61 20.27 -12.33
C PRO A 406 -14.92 21.61 -12.59
N ASP A 407 -15.45 22.39 -13.54
CA ASP A 407 -14.85 23.67 -13.95
C ASP A 407 -15.03 24.72 -12.85
N GLY A 408 -16.23 24.89 -12.31
CA GLY A 408 -16.49 25.85 -11.24
C GLY A 408 -15.75 25.49 -9.95
N PHE A 409 -15.54 24.20 -9.65
CA PHE A 409 -14.69 23.79 -8.53
C PHE A 409 -13.24 24.30 -8.70
N LEU A 410 -12.65 24.11 -9.89
CA LEU A 410 -11.30 24.59 -10.18
C LEU A 410 -11.22 26.13 -10.13
N GLU A 411 -12.26 26.83 -10.59
CA GLU A 411 -12.36 28.30 -10.45
C GLU A 411 -12.42 28.75 -8.99
N ARG A 412 -13.16 28.04 -8.13
CA ARG A 412 -13.21 28.33 -6.69
C ARG A 412 -11.89 28.06 -5.99
N VAL A 413 -11.18 26.99 -6.36
CA VAL A 413 -9.82 26.72 -5.86
C VAL A 413 -8.85 27.84 -6.28
N ASP A 414 -8.91 28.30 -7.53
CA ASP A 414 -8.10 29.43 -8.02
C ASP A 414 -8.45 30.74 -7.30
N ARG A 415 -9.74 30.96 -7.01
CA ARG A 415 -10.22 32.11 -6.24
C ARG A 415 -9.70 32.08 -4.79
N HIS A 416 -9.72 30.93 -4.13
CA HIS A 416 -9.11 30.74 -2.81
C HIS A 416 -7.60 31.07 -2.86
N LEU A 417 -6.87 30.51 -3.82
CA LEU A 417 -5.43 30.77 -3.96
C LEU A 417 -5.14 32.26 -4.20
N THR A 418 -5.98 32.95 -4.98
CA THR A 418 -5.88 34.40 -5.21
C THR A 418 -6.09 35.17 -3.91
N ILE A 419 -7.05 34.77 -3.08
CA ILE A 419 -7.31 35.40 -1.79
C ILE A 419 -6.14 35.16 -0.83
N ALA A 420 -5.67 33.92 -0.71
CA ALA A 420 -4.56 33.54 0.16
C ALA A 420 -3.27 34.28 -0.21
N ASP A 421 -2.95 34.39 -1.50
CA ASP A 421 -1.74 35.07 -2.00
C ASP A 421 -1.73 36.57 -1.65
N ARG A 422 -2.89 37.25 -1.65
CA ARG A 422 -3.00 38.65 -1.19
C ARG A 422 -2.61 38.82 0.29
N HIS A 423 -2.74 37.78 1.09
CA HIS A 423 -2.33 37.74 2.50
C HIS A 423 -0.93 37.15 2.70
N GLY A 424 -0.21 36.82 1.62
CA GLY A 424 1.10 36.17 1.69
C GLY A 424 1.05 34.72 2.15
N ILE A 425 -0.10 34.05 1.99
CA ILE A 425 -0.34 32.68 2.43
C ILE A 425 -0.23 31.73 1.24
N ARG A 426 0.63 30.71 1.36
CA ARG A 426 0.67 29.56 0.43
C ARG A 426 -0.22 28.42 0.94
N THR A 427 -0.66 27.54 0.05
CA THR A 427 -1.61 26.46 0.41
C THR A 427 -0.99 25.07 0.26
N LEU A 428 -1.04 24.25 1.31
CA LEU A 428 -0.84 22.80 1.27
C LEU A 428 -2.21 22.15 1.02
N PHE A 429 -2.45 21.62 -0.18
CA PHE A 429 -3.74 20.99 -0.48
C PHE A 429 -3.76 19.52 -0.07
N VAL A 430 -4.87 19.10 0.54
CA VAL A 430 -5.15 17.70 0.88
C VAL A 430 -6.09 17.11 -0.16
N ILE A 431 -5.66 16.07 -0.88
CA ILE A 431 -6.43 15.47 -1.99
C ILE A 431 -7.57 14.58 -1.46
N PHE A 432 -7.28 13.74 -0.46
CA PHE A 432 -8.20 12.77 0.15
C PHE A 432 -8.16 12.82 1.68
N ASP A 433 -9.22 12.35 2.33
CA ASP A 433 -9.43 12.38 3.77
C ASP A 433 -10.15 11.13 4.30
N GLY A 434 -9.53 10.46 5.27
CA GLY A 434 -9.93 9.16 5.82
C GLY A 434 -10.80 9.22 7.09
N VAL A 435 -11.03 10.40 7.68
CA VAL A 435 -11.60 10.53 9.03
C VAL A 435 -13.08 10.95 9.10
N TRP A 436 -13.71 10.70 10.26
CA TRP A 436 -15.10 11.03 10.59
C TRP A 436 -16.11 10.28 9.72
N ASN A 437 -17.13 10.96 9.20
CA ASN A 437 -18.28 10.31 8.57
C ASN A 437 -17.92 9.71 7.19
N PRO A 438 -17.98 8.38 7.00
CA PRO A 438 -17.60 7.72 5.75
C PRO A 438 -18.67 7.79 4.65
N TYR A 439 -19.81 8.43 4.90
CA TYR A 439 -20.95 8.50 3.98
C TYR A 439 -21.21 9.93 3.48
N PRO A 440 -20.26 10.54 2.75
CA PRO A 440 -20.43 11.90 2.21
C PRO A 440 -21.61 11.95 1.24
N LYS A 441 -22.36 13.06 1.28
CA LYS A 441 -23.46 13.33 0.36
C LYS A 441 -23.36 14.76 -0.18
N ALA A 442 -23.36 14.84 -1.49
CA ALA A 442 -23.54 16.06 -2.27
C ALA A 442 -24.79 16.85 -1.85
N GLY A 443 -24.72 18.18 -1.96
CA GLY A 443 -25.83 19.11 -1.72
C GLY A 443 -25.73 19.84 -0.38
N LYS A 444 -26.87 20.32 0.14
CA LYS A 444 -26.92 21.03 1.42
C LYS A 444 -26.38 20.15 2.56
N GLN A 445 -25.36 20.63 3.26
CA GLN A 445 -24.76 19.91 4.38
C GLN A 445 -25.59 20.07 5.68
N PRO A 446 -25.53 19.11 6.61
CA PRO A 446 -26.22 19.19 7.90
C PRO A 446 -25.78 20.41 8.72
N ALA A 447 -26.67 20.93 9.55
CA ALA A 447 -26.29 21.89 10.58
C ALA A 447 -25.42 21.20 11.65
N PRO A 448 -24.47 21.93 12.28
CA PRO A 448 -23.67 21.39 13.37
C PRO A 448 -24.55 20.89 14.52
N VAL A 449 -24.20 19.75 15.10
CA VAL A 449 -24.80 19.30 16.37
C VAL A 449 -24.19 20.15 17.48
N PRO A 450 -24.98 20.95 18.22
CA PRO A 450 -24.41 21.91 19.17
C PRO A 450 -23.45 21.26 20.17
N HIS A 451 -22.29 21.89 20.35
CA HIS A 451 -21.23 21.49 21.28
C HIS A 451 -20.56 20.15 20.98
N VAL A 452 -20.63 19.66 19.73
CA VAL A 452 -20.01 18.40 19.30
C VAL A 452 -18.94 18.67 18.25
N HIS A 453 -17.72 18.25 18.59
CA HIS A 453 -16.52 18.37 17.77
C HIS A 453 -16.70 17.68 16.40
N ASN A 454 -16.46 18.41 15.30
CA ASN A 454 -16.51 17.90 13.92
C ASN A 454 -17.78 17.11 13.59
N SER A 455 -18.92 17.52 14.17
CA SER A 455 -20.18 16.77 14.06
C SER A 455 -20.69 16.50 12.63
N GLY A 456 -20.24 17.28 11.65
CA GLY A 456 -20.58 17.11 10.23
C GLY A 456 -19.38 16.93 9.30
N TRP A 457 -18.19 16.62 9.83
CA TRP A 457 -17.02 16.32 8.99
C TRP A 457 -17.19 14.98 8.25
N ILE A 458 -16.76 14.93 6.99
CA ILE A 458 -17.00 13.81 6.07
C ILE A 458 -15.73 13.44 5.30
N GLN A 459 -15.62 12.17 4.93
CA GLN A 459 -14.49 11.60 4.19
C GLN A 459 -14.53 11.92 2.68
N SER A 460 -13.36 11.90 2.04
CA SER A 460 -13.17 12.01 0.60
C SER A 460 -12.06 11.06 0.15
N PRO A 461 -12.31 9.98 -0.61
CA PRO A 461 -13.63 9.53 -1.01
C PRO A 461 -14.40 8.91 0.17
N GLY A 462 -15.72 8.81 0.02
CA GLY A 462 -16.52 8.01 0.95
C GLY A 462 -16.23 6.51 0.87
N ARG A 463 -16.65 5.77 1.91
CA ARG A 463 -16.50 4.31 2.02
C ARG A 463 -16.97 3.54 0.77
N GLY A 464 -18.05 3.99 0.13
CA GLY A 464 -18.61 3.31 -1.05
C GLY A 464 -17.68 3.27 -2.28
N ILE A 465 -16.67 4.15 -2.35
CA ILE A 465 -15.61 4.12 -3.35
C ILE A 465 -14.35 3.49 -2.75
N LEU A 466 -14.00 3.83 -1.51
CA LEU A 466 -12.77 3.34 -0.87
C LEU A 466 -12.75 1.80 -0.75
N ASP A 467 -13.87 1.18 -0.36
CA ASP A 467 -13.99 -0.28 -0.14
C ASP A 467 -13.77 -1.12 -1.41
N ASP A 468 -13.98 -0.52 -2.58
CA ASP A 468 -13.99 -1.20 -3.88
C ASP A 468 -12.80 -0.72 -4.74
N PRO A 469 -11.73 -1.52 -4.88
CA PRO A 469 -10.54 -1.14 -5.62
C PRO A 469 -10.81 -0.79 -7.09
N ALA A 470 -11.85 -1.36 -7.70
CA ALA A 470 -12.23 -1.03 -9.06
C ALA A 470 -12.81 0.40 -9.12
N LYS A 471 -13.63 0.79 -8.14
CA LYS A 471 -14.18 2.14 -8.04
C LYS A 471 -13.14 3.20 -7.70
N GLN A 472 -12.07 2.86 -6.98
CA GLN A 472 -11.00 3.83 -6.69
C GLN A 472 -10.41 4.46 -7.96
N THR A 473 -10.35 3.72 -9.07
CA THR A 473 -9.85 4.25 -10.35
C THR A 473 -10.71 5.38 -10.92
N THR A 474 -11.99 5.49 -10.50
CA THR A 474 -12.88 6.58 -10.89
C THR A 474 -12.47 7.94 -10.32
N LEU A 475 -11.56 7.97 -9.35
CA LEU A 475 -11.01 9.20 -8.76
C LEU A 475 -9.85 9.78 -9.58
N LYS A 476 -9.27 9.01 -10.52
CA LYS A 476 -8.15 9.46 -11.35
C LYS A 476 -8.43 10.78 -12.09
N PRO A 477 -9.58 10.97 -12.77
CA PRO A 477 -9.88 12.24 -13.45
C PRO A 477 -9.92 13.45 -12.52
N TYR A 478 -10.41 13.29 -11.29
CA TYR A 478 -10.40 14.34 -10.27
C TYR A 478 -8.97 14.74 -9.89
N VAL A 479 -8.13 13.76 -9.54
CA VAL A 479 -6.73 13.99 -9.16
C VAL A 479 -5.97 14.64 -10.32
N GLU A 480 -6.10 14.09 -11.53
CA GLU A 480 -5.41 14.63 -12.70
C GLU A 480 -5.89 16.04 -13.07
N ALA A 481 -7.18 16.35 -12.97
CA ALA A 481 -7.71 17.68 -13.27
C ALA A 481 -7.17 18.73 -12.30
N VAL A 482 -7.25 18.47 -11.00
CA VAL A 482 -6.78 19.40 -9.96
C VAL A 482 -5.27 19.62 -10.06
N VAL A 483 -4.48 18.55 -10.07
CA VAL A 483 -3.03 18.69 -10.04
C VAL A 483 -2.51 19.28 -11.36
N ASN A 484 -3.02 18.88 -12.53
CA ASN A 484 -2.59 19.49 -13.79
C ASN A 484 -2.89 20.99 -13.85
N ARG A 485 -4.02 21.44 -13.29
CA ARG A 485 -4.42 22.85 -13.30
C ARG A 485 -3.45 23.74 -12.52
N PHE A 486 -2.82 23.21 -11.47
CA PHE A 486 -2.00 23.97 -10.51
C PHE A 486 -0.55 23.48 -10.38
N LYS A 487 -0.08 22.56 -11.24
CA LYS A 487 1.23 21.90 -11.15
C LYS A 487 2.45 22.86 -11.14
N ASP A 488 2.30 24.05 -11.70
CA ASP A 488 3.36 25.08 -11.78
C ASP A 488 3.00 26.35 -10.98
N ASP A 489 1.89 26.33 -10.24
CA ASP A 489 1.39 27.46 -9.46
C ASP A 489 2.14 27.61 -8.13
N LYS A 490 2.91 28.69 -7.98
CA LYS A 490 3.73 28.96 -6.79
C LYS A 490 2.92 29.26 -5.52
N ARG A 491 1.61 29.52 -5.65
CA ARG A 491 0.70 29.71 -4.51
C ARG A 491 0.40 28.40 -3.81
N VAL A 492 0.56 27.27 -4.51
CA VAL A 492 0.54 25.93 -3.92
C VAL A 492 1.90 25.66 -3.29
N LEU A 493 1.92 25.34 -2.00
CA LEU A 493 3.12 24.99 -1.27
C LEU A 493 3.53 23.54 -1.56
N ALA A 494 2.59 22.61 -1.44
CA ALA A 494 2.81 21.17 -1.50
C ALA A 494 1.47 20.43 -1.67
N TRP A 495 1.55 19.13 -1.95
CA TRP A 495 0.40 18.23 -2.09
C TRP A 495 0.42 17.15 -0.99
N ASP A 496 -0.55 17.20 -0.09
CA ASP A 496 -0.82 16.13 0.88
C ASP A 496 -1.82 15.15 0.25
N LEU A 497 -1.37 13.93 -0.01
CA LEU A 497 -2.11 13.01 -0.87
C LEU A 497 -3.30 12.35 -0.15
N PHE A 498 -3.21 12.13 1.15
CA PHE A 498 -4.27 11.46 1.90
C PHE A 498 -4.12 11.72 3.41
N ASN A 499 -5.10 12.41 3.99
CA ASN A 499 -5.20 12.63 5.43
C ASN A 499 -5.63 11.36 6.17
N GLU A 500 -4.84 10.94 7.16
CA GLU A 500 -5.07 9.76 8.03
C GLU A 500 -5.71 8.56 7.31
N PRO A 501 -5.03 8.02 6.28
CA PRO A 501 -5.63 7.14 5.27
C PRO A 501 -6.35 5.92 5.87
N ASP A 502 -5.75 5.30 6.89
CA ASP A 502 -6.22 4.08 7.52
C ASP A 502 -7.03 4.29 8.81
N ASN A 503 -7.49 5.52 9.08
CA ASN A 503 -8.33 5.79 10.24
C ASN A 503 -9.67 5.05 10.13
N ALA A 504 -9.79 3.96 10.87
CA ALA A 504 -10.98 3.11 10.92
C ALA A 504 -12.14 3.75 11.71
N ASN A 505 -11.94 4.98 12.19
CA ASN A 505 -12.78 5.71 13.10
C ASN A 505 -13.00 5.01 14.46
N GLY A 506 -13.40 5.81 15.44
CA GLY A 506 -13.88 5.34 16.74
C GLY A 506 -15.35 5.67 16.94
N GLY A 507 -15.91 5.22 18.07
CA GLY A 507 -17.22 5.67 18.55
C GLY A 507 -18.33 5.51 17.52
N ASN A 508 -18.85 6.64 17.03
CA ASN A 508 -20.05 6.71 16.18
C ASN A 508 -19.90 6.14 14.77
N PHE A 509 -18.67 5.93 14.30
CA PHE A 509 -18.39 5.25 13.03
C PHE A 509 -17.50 4.01 13.20
N GLY A 510 -17.21 3.61 14.45
CA GLY A 510 -16.45 2.38 14.73
C GLY A 510 -17.30 1.12 14.54
N GLY A 511 -16.67 -0.07 14.61
CA GLY A 511 -17.31 -1.35 14.27
C GLY A 511 -18.56 -1.74 15.05
N GLY A 512 -18.81 -1.13 16.22
CA GLY A 512 -20.04 -1.33 17.01
C GLY A 512 -21.15 -0.30 16.76
N SER A 513 -20.95 0.63 15.83
CA SER A 513 -21.91 1.68 15.51
C SER A 513 -23.01 1.20 14.55
N LYS A 514 -24.06 2.03 14.37
CA LYS A 514 -25.15 1.74 13.41
C LYS A 514 -24.70 1.85 11.96
N GLU A 515 -23.73 2.71 11.69
CA GLU A 515 -23.19 2.99 10.35
C GLU A 515 -21.66 2.94 10.42
N PRO A 516 -21.07 1.74 10.59
CA PRO A 516 -19.63 1.61 10.77
C PRO A 516 -18.87 1.95 9.49
N ASP A 517 -17.66 2.47 9.63
CA ASP A 517 -16.68 2.50 8.55
C ASP A 517 -16.12 1.08 8.28
N LEU A 518 -15.13 0.97 7.40
CA LEU A 518 -14.34 -0.25 7.19
C LEU A 518 -13.63 -0.68 8.48
N SER A 519 -13.48 -2.00 8.65
CA SER A 519 -12.64 -2.52 9.72
C SER A 519 -11.19 -2.04 9.54
N ALA A 520 -10.44 -1.87 10.63
CA ALA A 520 -9.07 -1.35 10.55
C ALA A 520 -8.16 -2.07 9.55
N PRO A 521 -8.15 -3.43 9.46
CA PRO A 521 -7.36 -4.12 8.44
C PRO A 521 -7.80 -3.78 7.00
N MET A 522 -9.11 -3.71 6.76
CA MET A 522 -9.65 -3.41 5.42
C MET A 522 -9.41 -1.94 5.04
N LYS A 523 -9.63 -1.00 5.98
CA LYS A 523 -9.38 0.43 5.79
C LYS A 523 -7.93 0.66 5.39
N LYS A 524 -6.98 0.06 6.11
CA LYS A 524 -5.55 0.16 5.84
C LYS A 524 -5.18 -0.32 4.44
N GLN A 525 -5.65 -1.49 4.05
CA GLN A 525 -5.39 -2.01 2.71
C GLN A 525 -5.96 -1.09 1.63
N ARG A 526 -7.24 -0.71 1.75
CA ARG A 526 -7.92 0.09 0.74
C ARG A 526 -7.31 1.47 0.60
N ALA A 527 -6.87 2.05 1.71
CA ALA A 527 -6.20 3.33 1.71
C ALA A 527 -4.79 3.23 1.13
N TYR A 528 -4.03 2.16 1.40
CA TYR A 528 -2.76 1.88 0.72
C TYR A 528 -2.95 1.79 -0.80
N GLU A 529 -3.93 1.02 -1.27
CA GLU A 529 -4.22 0.87 -2.70
C GLU A 529 -4.54 2.23 -3.37
N LEU A 530 -5.36 3.07 -2.71
CA LEU A 530 -5.70 4.39 -3.24
C LEU A 530 -4.51 5.36 -3.19
N LEU A 531 -3.80 5.43 -2.05
CA LEU A 531 -2.64 6.30 -1.88
C LEU A 531 -1.56 5.96 -2.91
N PHE A 532 -1.28 4.68 -3.09
CA PHE A 532 -0.35 4.19 -4.08
C PHE A 532 -0.69 4.64 -5.50
N ARG A 533 -1.96 4.48 -5.91
CA ARG A 533 -2.43 4.93 -7.24
C ARG A 533 -2.30 6.44 -7.37
N THR A 534 -2.68 7.17 -6.33
CA THR A 534 -2.64 8.64 -6.28
C THR A 534 -1.21 9.15 -6.42
N THR A 535 -0.26 8.58 -5.69
CA THR A 535 1.17 8.87 -5.85
C THR A 535 1.59 8.66 -7.30
N ALA A 536 1.24 7.54 -7.92
CA ALA A 536 1.60 7.28 -9.31
C ALA A 536 0.97 8.28 -10.29
N TRP A 537 -0.29 8.68 -10.09
CA TRP A 537 -0.96 9.68 -10.92
C TRP A 537 -0.28 11.05 -10.81
N VAL A 538 -0.05 11.52 -9.58
CA VAL A 538 0.57 12.83 -9.33
C VAL A 538 2.02 12.86 -9.83
N ARG A 539 2.81 11.79 -9.61
CA ARG A 539 4.19 11.71 -10.09
C ARG A 539 4.30 11.77 -11.61
N ARG A 540 3.35 11.20 -12.35
CA ARG A 540 3.30 11.30 -13.83
C ARG A 540 2.99 12.71 -14.32
N ILE A 541 2.19 13.46 -13.58
CA ILE A 541 1.94 14.90 -13.87
C ILE A 541 3.22 15.72 -13.62
N ASN A 542 4.05 15.25 -12.68
CA ASN A 542 5.31 15.87 -12.29
C ASN A 542 5.14 17.35 -11.86
N PRO A 543 4.36 17.61 -10.79
CA PRO A 543 4.21 18.96 -10.27
C PRO A 543 5.53 19.52 -9.76
N SER A 544 5.67 20.84 -9.87
CA SER A 544 6.83 21.58 -9.35
C SER A 544 6.88 21.62 -7.82
N GLN A 545 5.75 21.36 -7.15
CA GLN A 545 5.63 21.31 -5.69
C GLN A 545 5.88 19.89 -5.16
N PRO A 546 6.39 19.75 -3.91
CA PRO A 546 6.63 18.45 -3.30
C PRO A 546 5.33 17.74 -2.87
N LEU A 547 5.40 16.42 -2.79
CA LEU A 547 4.33 15.54 -2.32
C LEU A 547 4.59 15.05 -0.88
N THR A 548 3.53 14.79 -0.12
CA THR A 548 3.59 14.20 1.23
C THR A 548 2.37 13.33 1.54
N ALA A 549 2.49 12.45 2.53
CA ALA A 549 1.39 11.76 3.20
C ALA A 549 1.75 11.55 4.68
N GLY A 550 0.88 11.96 5.61
CA GLY A 550 1.18 12.02 7.03
C GLY A 550 1.05 10.70 7.79
N VAL A 551 2.12 10.24 8.44
CA VAL A 551 2.01 9.23 9.51
C VAL A 551 1.28 9.83 10.72
N TRP A 552 0.42 9.04 11.36
CA TRP A 552 -0.46 9.54 12.42
C TRP A 552 -0.63 8.47 13.51
N GLY A 553 -1.36 8.81 14.58
CA GLY A 553 -1.63 7.88 15.68
C GLY A 553 -0.42 7.65 16.59
N GLN A 554 -0.32 6.44 17.15
CA GLN A 554 0.75 6.10 18.09
C GLN A 554 2.10 5.96 17.36
N PRO A 555 3.20 6.53 17.87
CA PRO A 555 4.48 6.65 17.15
C PRO A 555 5.28 5.33 17.08
N ASN A 556 4.62 4.18 17.04
CA ASN A 556 5.28 2.88 16.83
C ASN A 556 5.94 2.82 15.44
N TRP A 557 5.43 3.60 14.48
CA TRP A 557 5.99 3.77 13.14
C TRP A 557 7.39 4.40 13.11
N LEU A 558 7.89 4.96 14.21
CA LEU A 558 9.30 5.38 14.32
C LEU A 558 10.26 4.19 14.32
N ASP A 559 9.84 3.09 14.94
CA ASP A 559 10.69 1.93 15.24
C ASP A 559 10.31 0.73 14.36
N GLU A 560 9.01 0.49 14.18
CA GLU A 560 8.45 -0.65 13.43
C GLU A 560 7.26 -0.20 12.55
N PRO A 561 7.48 0.61 11.49
CA PRO A 561 6.41 1.02 10.59
C PRO A 561 5.86 -0.18 9.83
N ASP A 562 4.53 -0.24 9.71
CA ASP A 562 3.86 -1.18 8.83
C ASP A 562 4.01 -0.79 7.34
N TYR A 563 3.41 -1.58 6.45
CA TYR A 563 3.54 -1.38 5.00
C TYR A 563 2.97 -0.04 4.50
N LEU A 564 1.90 0.48 5.11
CA LEU A 564 1.30 1.76 4.71
C LEU A 564 2.12 2.92 5.27
N GLU A 565 2.50 2.85 6.54
CA GLU A 565 3.34 3.86 7.20
C GLU A 565 4.70 4.00 6.50
N ARG A 566 5.33 2.87 6.18
CA ARG A 566 6.57 2.83 5.39
C ARG A 566 6.37 3.47 4.02
N PHE A 567 5.28 3.16 3.33
CA PHE A 567 4.97 3.78 2.04
C PHE A 567 4.80 5.31 2.16
N MET A 568 4.09 5.79 3.18
CA MET A 568 3.92 7.22 3.45
C MET A 568 5.27 7.91 3.69
N LEU A 569 6.16 7.31 4.48
CA LEU A 569 7.49 7.85 4.77
C LEU A 569 8.41 7.82 3.53
N ASP A 570 8.42 6.72 2.78
CA ASP A 570 9.38 6.48 1.69
C ASP A 570 9.00 7.23 0.41
N GLN A 571 7.70 7.41 0.13
CA GLN A 571 7.22 8.05 -1.11
C GLN A 571 7.03 9.56 -1.02
N SER A 572 7.25 10.14 0.16
CA SER A 572 7.10 11.57 0.38
C SER A 572 8.37 12.35 0.06
N ASP A 573 8.22 13.52 -0.56
CA ASP A 573 9.31 14.46 -0.81
C ASP A 573 9.71 15.17 0.49
N LEU A 574 8.71 15.57 1.27
CA LEU A 574 8.79 16.08 2.64
C LEU A 574 8.17 15.02 3.55
N VAL A 575 8.78 14.72 4.69
CA VAL A 575 8.13 13.82 5.66
C VAL A 575 7.06 14.61 6.42
N SER A 576 5.86 14.07 6.55
CA SER A 576 4.83 14.68 7.40
C SER A 576 4.29 13.74 8.47
N PHE A 577 3.84 14.31 9.59
CA PHE A 577 3.25 13.56 10.69
C PHE A 577 2.20 14.38 11.46
N HIS A 578 1.34 13.69 12.22
CA HIS A 578 0.39 14.29 13.15
C HIS A 578 0.82 14.04 14.59
N THR A 579 0.61 15.01 15.47
CA THR A 579 0.71 14.77 16.92
C THR A 579 -0.23 15.67 17.70
N TYR A 580 -0.99 15.07 18.62
CA TYR A 580 -1.82 15.77 19.59
C TYR A 580 -1.29 15.58 21.01
N ASP A 581 -0.02 15.17 21.13
CA ASP A 581 0.66 14.86 22.39
C ASP A 581 1.44 16.06 22.92
N GLY A 582 1.93 15.92 24.16
CA GLY A 582 2.74 16.94 24.81
C GLY A 582 4.13 17.14 24.18
N PRO A 583 4.90 18.13 24.68
CA PRO A 583 6.19 18.52 24.10
C PRO A 583 7.26 17.41 24.13
N GLY A 584 7.23 16.51 25.13
CA GLY A 584 8.18 15.40 25.22
C GLY A 584 8.05 14.41 24.07
N ASP A 585 6.83 13.90 23.85
CA ASP A 585 6.54 12.96 22.76
C ASP A 585 6.70 13.62 21.40
N THR A 586 6.28 14.88 21.27
CA THR A 586 6.50 15.66 20.05
C THR A 586 7.99 15.75 19.69
N ARG A 587 8.86 16.06 20.65
CA ARG A 587 10.31 16.13 20.43
C ARG A 587 10.87 14.77 20.01
N ARG A 588 10.43 13.67 20.63
CA ARG A 588 10.82 12.30 20.24
C ARG A 588 10.45 12.00 18.78
N MET A 589 9.24 12.37 18.35
CA MET A 589 8.81 12.17 16.96
C MET A 589 9.65 12.98 15.98
N VAL A 590 9.91 14.26 16.28
CA VAL A 590 10.73 15.14 15.43
C VAL A 590 12.16 14.58 15.28
N GLU A 591 12.81 14.23 16.38
CA GLU A 591 14.17 13.67 16.37
C GLU A 591 14.23 12.30 15.69
N GLY A 592 13.19 11.48 15.84
CA GLY A 592 13.05 10.21 15.15
C GLY A 592 12.93 10.38 13.63
N LEU A 593 12.05 11.28 13.19
CA LEU A 593 11.81 11.55 11.77
C LEU A 593 13.00 12.26 11.08
N ALA A 594 13.81 13.01 11.82
CA ALA A 594 15.02 13.64 11.28
C ALA A 594 15.98 12.63 10.63
N LYS A 595 15.96 11.35 11.07
CA LYS A 595 16.76 10.27 10.50
C LYS A 595 16.45 9.98 9.03
N HIS A 596 15.28 10.38 8.52
CA HIS A 596 14.96 10.25 7.10
C HIS A 596 15.78 11.20 6.21
N GLY A 597 16.35 12.28 6.78
CA GLY A 597 17.17 13.26 6.05
C GLY A 597 16.38 14.09 5.05
N ARG A 598 15.08 14.28 5.30
CA ARG A 598 14.15 15.09 4.51
C ARG A 598 13.55 16.19 5.40
N PRO A 599 13.08 17.30 4.83
CA PRO A 599 12.32 18.30 5.59
C PRO A 599 11.08 17.68 6.22
N ILE A 600 10.66 18.22 7.37
CA ILE A 600 9.56 17.68 8.16
C ILE A 600 8.44 18.70 8.30
N LEU A 601 7.19 18.26 8.14
CA LEU A 601 5.98 19.02 8.43
C LEU A 601 5.16 18.29 9.52
N CYS A 602 4.78 18.99 10.58
CA CYS A 602 3.69 18.57 11.44
C CYS A 602 2.37 19.11 10.87
N THR A 603 1.65 18.27 10.13
CA THR A 603 0.46 18.66 9.36
C THR A 603 -0.81 18.74 10.22
N GLU A 604 -0.79 18.20 11.43
CA GLU A 604 -1.82 18.40 12.44
C GLU A 604 -1.22 18.41 13.84
N TYR A 605 -1.50 19.47 14.60
CA TYR A 605 -1.26 19.49 16.04
C TYR A 605 -2.23 20.38 16.81
N MET A 606 -2.01 20.36 18.12
CA MET A 606 -2.65 21.11 19.19
C MET A 606 -3.95 20.49 19.67
N ALA A 607 -3.89 19.96 20.87
CA ALA A 607 -5.01 19.54 21.69
C ALA A 607 -4.72 20.06 23.10
N ARG A 608 -5.22 21.26 23.45
CA ARG A 608 -4.79 21.93 24.71
C ARG A 608 -5.02 21.07 25.95
N GLY A 609 -6.12 20.32 25.98
CA GLY A 609 -6.43 19.37 27.06
C GLY A 609 -5.42 18.23 27.23
N ASN A 610 -4.61 17.93 26.21
CA ASN A 610 -3.56 16.92 26.21
C ASN A 610 -2.16 17.52 26.42
N ASN A 611 -2.06 18.77 26.90
CA ASN A 611 -0.81 19.52 27.04
C ASN A 611 -0.06 19.76 25.71
N SER A 612 -0.78 19.64 24.58
CA SER A 612 -0.31 20.03 23.25
C SER A 612 -0.78 21.47 22.99
N THR A 613 0.10 22.44 23.25
CA THR A 613 -0.17 23.89 23.22
C THR A 613 0.82 24.63 22.31
N PHE A 614 0.47 25.83 21.84
CA PHE A 614 1.42 26.65 21.07
C PHE A 614 2.73 26.91 21.83
N GLN A 615 2.66 27.21 23.14
CA GLN A 615 3.81 27.49 23.99
C GLN A 615 4.70 26.27 24.19
N GLY A 616 4.11 25.08 24.29
CA GLY A 616 4.87 23.84 24.42
C GLY A 616 5.48 23.35 23.10
N ILE A 617 4.76 23.51 22.00
CA ILE A 617 5.05 22.82 20.74
C ILE A 617 5.77 23.70 19.72
N LEU A 618 5.33 24.94 19.49
CA LEU A 618 5.92 25.79 18.45
C LEU A 618 7.42 26.05 18.62
N PRO A 619 7.95 26.27 19.84
CA PRO A 619 9.40 26.43 20.01
C PRO A 619 10.20 25.21 19.55
N ILE A 620 9.67 23.98 19.75
CA ILE A 620 10.30 22.74 19.26
C ILE A 620 10.30 22.74 17.74
N PHE A 621 9.16 23.02 17.11
CA PHE A 621 9.07 23.05 15.66
C PHE A 621 9.96 24.14 15.04
N HIS A 622 10.05 25.32 15.65
CA HIS A 622 10.94 26.38 15.19
C HIS A 622 12.42 25.99 15.34
N GLU A 623 12.83 25.44 16.49
CA GLU A 623 14.20 24.95 16.76
C GLU A 623 14.66 23.92 15.72
N HIS A 624 13.77 22.99 15.37
CA HIS A 624 14.04 21.89 14.43
C HIS A 624 13.62 22.20 12.98
N LYS A 625 13.19 23.44 12.70
CA LYS A 625 12.67 23.87 11.39
C LYS A 625 11.53 23.00 10.83
N VAL A 626 10.71 22.41 11.70
CA VAL A 626 9.53 21.61 11.33
C VAL A 626 8.39 22.56 10.97
N GLY A 627 7.80 22.43 9.78
CA GLY A 627 6.62 23.24 9.42
C GLY A 627 5.43 22.87 10.31
N ALA A 628 4.63 23.84 10.74
CA ALA A 628 3.63 23.67 11.79
C ALA A 628 2.22 24.03 11.31
N TYR A 629 1.29 23.07 11.39
CA TYR A 629 -0.13 23.26 11.06
C TYR A 629 -1.01 22.84 12.25
N ASN A 630 -1.52 23.80 13.01
CA ASN A 630 -2.44 23.46 14.10
C ASN A 630 -3.79 23.04 13.52
N TRP A 631 -4.55 22.20 14.22
CA TRP A 631 -5.94 21.96 13.85
C TRP A 631 -6.78 23.18 14.27
N GLY A 632 -7.69 23.62 13.39
CA GLY A 632 -8.61 24.73 13.65
C GLY A 632 -8.02 26.14 13.48
N LEU A 633 -8.88 27.12 13.22
CA LEU A 633 -8.47 28.54 13.13
C LEU A 633 -9.49 29.44 13.81
N VAL A 634 -10.76 29.32 13.44
CA VAL A 634 -11.86 30.16 13.94
C VAL A 634 -12.98 29.26 14.46
N ASP A 635 -13.55 29.62 15.62
CA ASP A 635 -14.74 28.97 16.18
C ASP A 635 -15.95 29.03 15.21
N GLY A 636 -16.13 27.96 14.43
CA GLY A 636 -17.09 27.89 13.34
C GLY A 636 -18.03 26.69 13.42
N LYS A 637 -18.61 26.33 12.28
CA LYS A 637 -19.51 25.17 12.15
C LYS A 637 -18.84 23.84 12.51
N SER A 638 -17.53 23.71 12.35
CA SER A 638 -16.75 22.53 12.77
C SER A 638 -16.78 22.31 14.29
N GLN A 639 -16.98 23.37 15.09
CA GLN A 639 -17.00 23.36 16.55
C GLN A 639 -15.74 22.72 17.17
N THR A 640 -14.58 23.00 16.58
CA THR A 640 -13.28 22.46 16.99
C THR A 640 -12.75 23.04 18.30
N ILE A 641 -13.43 24.04 18.89
CA ILE A 641 -13.23 24.43 20.30
C ILE A 641 -13.56 23.29 21.28
N TYR A 642 -14.45 22.35 20.91
CA TYR A 642 -14.85 21.24 21.76
C TYR A 642 -13.89 20.04 21.63
N PRO A 643 -13.60 19.33 22.73
CA PRO A 643 -12.79 18.11 22.70
C PRO A 643 -13.52 16.92 22.07
N TRP A 644 -12.76 15.91 21.63
CA TRP A 644 -13.31 14.67 21.05
C TRP A 644 -14.26 13.92 21.98
N ASP A 645 -14.11 14.04 23.30
CA ASP A 645 -15.01 13.41 24.27
C ASP A 645 -16.44 14.01 24.25
N SER A 646 -16.66 15.14 23.57
CA SER A 646 -17.98 15.76 23.36
C SER A 646 -19.00 14.85 22.66
N TRP A 647 -18.52 13.84 21.92
CA TRP A 647 -19.36 12.79 21.35
C TRP A 647 -20.00 11.86 22.39
N LYS A 648 -19.48 11.85 23.62
CA LYS A 648 -19.95 11.02 24.74
C LYS A 648 -20.41 11.87 25.92
N LYS A 649 -19.69 12.97 26.19
CA LYS A 649 -19.92 13.90 27.28
C LYS A 649 -20.72 15.09 26.77
N LYS A 650 -21.82 15.40 27.45
CA LYS A 650 -22.64 16.56 27.11
C LYS A 650 -21.97 17.85 27.60
N TYR A 651 -21.72 18.77 26.68
CA TYR A 651 -21.30 20.13 26.98
C TYR A 651 -22.50 21.08 26.90
N THR A 652 -22.52 22.12 27.75
CA THR A 652 -23.60 23.11 27.81
C THR A 652 -23.11 24.55 27.67
N ALA A 653 -21.79 24.75 27.57
CA ALA A 653 -21.11 26.03 27.41
C ALA A 653 -19.80 25.81 26.64
N GLU A 654 -19.07 26.89 26.32
CA GLU A 654 -17.70 26.77 25.81
C GLU A 654 -16.81 26.02 26.82
N PRO A 655 -15.91 25.13 26.36
CA PRO A 655 -14.98 24.44 27.24
C PRO A 655 -13.85 25.38 27.70
N ASP A 656 -13.24 25.09 28.85
CA ASP A 656 -12.01 25.76 29.28
C ASP A 656 -10.99 24.69 29.74
N PRO A 657 -9.85 24.51 29.06
CA PRO A 657 -9.42 25.27 27.87
C PRO A 657 -10.19 24.91 26.59
N TRP A 658 -10.18 25.81 25.59
CA TRP A 658 -10.56 25.48 24.20
C TRP A 658 -9.66 24.41 23.62
N PHE A 659 -10.21 23.53 22.78
CA PHE A 659 -9.46 22.40 22.25
C PHE A 659 -8.50 22.80 21.11
N HIS A 660 -9.01 23.37 20.01
CA HIS A 660 -8.21 23.66 18.79
C HIS A 660 -8.21 25.11 18.30
N ASP A 661 -9.35 25.80 18.23
CA ASP A 661 -9.38 27.08 17.49
C ASP A 661 -8.57 28.20 18.17
N VAL A 662 -8.20 29.21 17.36
CA VAL A 662 -7.33 30.33 17.74
C VAL A 662 -8.15 31.61 17.94
N PHE A 663 -9.14 31.82 17.08
CA PHE A 663 -9.97 33.03 17.08
C PHE A 663 -11.42 32.73 17.40
N ARG A 664 -12.05 33.70 18.07
CA ARG A 664 -13.50 33.82 18.14
C ARG A 664 -14.04 34.29 16.79
N ARG A 665 -15.35 34.16 16.59
CA ARG A 665 -16.05 34.55 15.34
C ARG A 665 -15.86 36.00 14.91
N ASP A 666 -15.53 36.89 15.86
CA ASP A 666 -15.26 38.31 15.61
C ASP A 666 -13.78 38.61 15.32
N GLY A 667 -12.92 37.59 15.33
CA GLY A 667 -11.46 37.72 15.13
C GLY A 667 -10.69 37.99 16.42
N THR A 668 -11.34 38.05 17.59
CA THR A 668 -10.64 38.20 18.87
C THR A 668 -9.89 36.90 19.20
N PRO A 669 -8.58 36.95 19.54
CA PRO A 669 -7.85 35.78 19.98
C PRO A 669 -8.47 35.13 21.23
N TYR A 670 -8.54 33.80 21.27
CA TYR A 670 -8.91 33.06 22.49
C TYR A 670 -7.89 33.30 23.61
N GLN A 671 -6.60 33.14 23.29
CA GLN A 671 -5.49 33.50 24.18
C GLN A 671 -4.50 34.42 23.47
N LYS A 672 -4.44 35.69 23.90
CA LYS A 672 -3.52 36.68 23.35
C LYS A 672 -2.04 36.23 23.37
N PRO A 673 -1.51 35.62 24.46
CA PRO A 673 -0.12 35.16 24.48
C PRO A 673 0.22 34.12 23.38
N GLU A 674 -0.75 33.30 22.96
CA GLU A 674 -0.54 32.33 21.86
C GLU A 674 -0.31 33.08 20.54
N THR A 675 -1.17 34.05 20.21
CA THR A 675 -1.03 34.86 18.98
C THR A 675 0.23 35.73 18.96
N GLU A 676 0.68 36.23 20.13
CA GLU A 676 1.94 36.95 20.25
C GLU A 676 3.15 36.04 20.00
N LEU A 677 3.09 34.78 20.49
CA LEU A 677 4.13 33.79 20.22
C LEU A 677 4.18 33.39 18.74
N ILE A 678 3.03 33.13 18.12
CA ILE A 678 2.94 32.80 16.68
C ILE A 678 3.56 33.94 15.86
N ARG A 679 3.23 35.19 16.18
CA ARG A 679 3.79 36.36 15.50
C ARG A 679 5.30 36.46 15.68
N LYS A 680 5.78 36.27 16.91
CA LYS A 680 7.21 36.34 17.22
C LYS A 680 8.01 35.31 16.43
N LEU A 681 7.55 34.06 16.39
CA LEU A 681 8.29 32.98 15.72
C LEU A 681 8.10 33.01 14.20
N GLY A 682 6.89 33.24 13.69
CA GLY A 682 6.58 33.25 12.27
C GLY A 682 7.20 34.41 11.47
N THR A 683 7.68 35.46 12.15
CA THR A 683 8.34 36.61 11.52
C THR A 683 9.87 36.62 11.66
N THR A 684 10.44 35.68 12.42
CA THR A 684 11.89 35.55 12.58
C THR A 684 12.44 34.81 11.35
N ARG A 685 13.40 35.43 10.64
CA ARG A 685 14.06 34.85 9.46
C ARG A 685 15.25 33.99 9.84
#